data_AF-A0A0M9UD80-F1
#
_entry.id   AF-A0A0M9UD80-F1
#
_cell.length_a   1.000
_cell.length_b   1.000
_cell.length_c   1.000
_cell.angle_alpha   90.00
_cell.angle_beta   90.00
_cell.angle_gamma   90.00
#
_symmetry.space_group_name_H-M   'P 1'
#
loop_
_entity.id
_entity.type
_entity.pdbx_description
1 polymer ?
#
loop_
_entity_poly.entity_id
_entity_poly.type
_entity_poly.pdbx_seq_one_letter_code
_entity_poly.pdbx_strand_id
1 'polypeptide(L)'
;MAKQIERQPLRQFSRSLVYRIWFGYVVVLGIAIIALLFSYYRITQQQNRILSILTDATSELEAVTHLNEDFSLAEASWELFLTSESNDALAQLTATRAALTQTFNDLETAFADEPERFNTLRAAQAAYQQWESLVVSALENTDTLTEDDKRTLLRETERLAREVQSHIQTLRENEFEEFQALQITSQTLSRDAALIVLVTFLLGALFALGSVVFMMRSIARPVEQFIAATQRVRKGDYSPLALAQAPREFQEVGVAFNQMLDSLRQREQQLNALNAMLRQRVRELNTLLDISRSISSSLDMEEVLRRILRDTVKSFPKARKAIIHLVDEERKMLVPVALSDEEIPVREKPTMHIGEGIAGRAVLERRSFCITDTTKDPAFIDFGSGVRSLMVAPLIIEDRVIGALSIDSDQPGTFTSDHELMLQLLASRVAAAIQNAQLYQQSESRIRALTRLYQSLLRLAGEHDVAALRRHILQEALDMLPARAAALFIKRGEHLFLAEHINMQRHTNLHEILLQGDFITFVRAIGATTGQGPIQGKRNDGSTFTIECKQYIAAPLAWENEVRAILLLLDPEKVANDTVQIFSLLAQEAAAAYENALLLAQEKRRIEQLTLLHEIGRRLYTILDLDHLLTEVVFAIQRAYGYAQVNINLVKDEYAYLAATTDTSLLTRRKNRPLKVGSEGIVGHVAATGKPLIVNDVQNSAFYVPTLEQTRAEMALPIFNRSGEVIGVLDLQDARTNAFDESDLLLLQTLTNQLSVAIENAQLFRKVQQHAEQVTRLLDIIQHLRRQPDLPTLFEQVCRTVSETLGWNTVALFLRDEERGVVLPAAAVSRDPALEKRILGLPPSPIEESFWQHEKYRISQSYFIRAEQLSQEQLEYLRETDRLILQDEVIILNESEGRHRWHPADVLIIPIRLGDRILGHLSVDGPADGLRPTWEQIQVLELFAHQVATAIEDARLISELQARTEELQRANEELARASRLKSEFLANMSHELRTPLNSIIGFSEVLQDEAFGELNEHQHRYLNNILTSARHLLDLINDILDLSKIEAGRMDLHYELFDLHGAIEEVVSVVQPLAEKKGLELKYTLDHAPARIVADRLRFKQVLYNIVSNAIKFTEEGSVTIWAWEESDRLRLTVEDTGVGIPADKLDTIFEAFTRIEEDRYRRSTEGTGLGLTLTRRLVEMHGGRIWIESEEGKGTRVHIEMPLQGQEQVDERTQILNKEGRHDASQE
;
A
#
# COMPACT_ATOMS: atom_id res chain seq x y z
N MET A 1 38.86 -31.01 -23.26
CA MET A 1 37.48 -31.49 -23.43
C MET A 1 36.52 -30.62 -22.61
N ALA A 2 36.48 -29.30 -22.89
CA ALA A 2 35.72 -28.30 -22.12
C ALA A 2 35.32 -27.12 -23.03
N LYS A 3 34.62 -27.42 -24.12
CA LYS A 3 33.93 -26.44 -24.98
C LYS A 3 32.58 -27.03 -25.35
N GLN A 4 31.65 -27.11 -24.39
CA GLN A 4 30.22 -27.32 -24.63
C GLN A 4 29.48 -27.30 -23.28
N ILE A 5 29.22 -26.11 -22.75
CA ILE A 5 28.08 -25.89 -21.84
C ILE A 5 27.41 -24.61 -22.35
N GLU A 6 26.35 -24.79 -23.13
CA GLU A 6 25.55 -23.72 -23.72
C GLU A 6 24.88 -22.88 -22.62
N ARG A 7 24.85 -21.56 -22.82
CA ARG A 7 24.18 -20.56 -21.97
C ARG A 7 22.64 -20.63 -22.00
N GLN A 8 22.02 -21.66 -22.59
CA GLN A 8 20.58 -21.76 -22.76
C GLN A 8 19.76 -22.13 -21.49
N PRO A 9 20.21 -23.00 -20.56
CA PRO A 9 19.37 -23.45 -19.43
C PRO A 9 19.07 -22.34 -18.40
N LEU A 10 20.02 -21.43 -18.18
CA LEU A 10 19.93 -20.37 -17.17
C LEU A 10 18.88 -19.29 -17.48
N ARG A 11 18.49 -19.09 -18.76
CA ARG A 11 17.42 -18.15 -19.15
C ARG A 11 16.02 -18.75 -19.06
N GLN A 12 15.88 -20.08 -19.22
CA GLN A 12 14.61 -20.77 -18.95
C GLN A 12 14.35 -20.89 -17.44
N PHE A 13 15.42 -21.04 -16.65
CA PHE A 13 15.40 -21.09 -15.19
C PHE A 13 14.73 -19.86 -14.54
N SER A 14 15.08 -18.64 -14.97
CA SER A 14 14.50 -17.42 -14.39
C SER A 14 13.03 -17.20 -14.78
N ARG A 15 12.62 -17.60 -15.99
CA ARG A 15 11.25 -17.35 -16.47
C ARG A 15 10.23 -18.29 -15.85
N SER A 16 10.48 -19.60 -15.79
CA SER A 16 9.52 -20.59 -15.25
C SER A 16 9.20 -20.34 -13.76
N LEU A 17 10.25 -20.07 -12.96
CA LEU A 17 10.11 -19.83 -11.53
C LEU A 17 9.35 -18.53 -11.26
N VAL A 18 9.69 -17.44 -11.97
CA VAL A 18 9.01 -16.16 -11.83
C VAL A 18 7.54 -16.28 -12.25
N TYR A 19 7.21 -16.96 -13.35
CA TYR A 19 5.82 -17.13 -13.80
C TYR A 19 4.95 -17.90 -12.81
N ARG A 20 5.47 -18.97 -12.18
CA ARG A 20 4.70 -19.75 -11.19
C ARG A 20 4.49 -18.99 -9.89
N ILE A 21 5.49 -18.23 -9.45
CA ILE A 21 5.38 -17.33 -8.29
C ILE A 21 4.34 -16.24 -8.57
N TRP A 22 4.40 -15.62 -9.75
CA TRP A 22 3.45 -14.59 -10.16
C TRP A 22 2.02 -15.12 -10.26
N PHE A 23 1.84 -16.30 -10.86
CA PHE A 23 0.53 -16.93 -11.00
C PHE A 23 -0.11 -17.27 -9.65
N GLY A 24 0.67 -17.81 -8.70
CA GLY A 24 0.20 -18.05 -7.34
C GLY A 24 -0.26 -16.77 -6.64
N TYR A 25 0.48 -15.67 -6.81
CA TYR A 25 0.13 -14.37 -6.25
C TYR A 25 -1.18 -13.81 -6.81
N VAL A 26 -1.38 -13.92 -8.12
CA VAL A 26 -2.59 -13.43 -8.81
C VAL A 26 -3.83 -14.20 -8.38
N VAL A 27 -3.75 -15.53 -8.25
CA VAL A 27 -4.89 -16.36 -7.82
C VAL A 27 -5.29 -16.03 -6.38
N VAL A 28 -4.33 -15.88 -5.47
CA VAL A 28 -4.59 -15.53 -4.07
C VAL A 28 -5.19 -14.13 -3.96
N LEU A 29 -4.64 -13.16 -4.71
CA LEU A 29 -5.18 -11.80 -4.76
C LEU A 29 -6.61 -11.78 -5.30
N GLY A 30 -6.91 -12.59 -6.33
CA GLY A 30 -8.25 -12.74 -6.89
C GLY A 30 -9.26 -13.29 -5.88
N ILE A 31 -8.90 -14.35 -5.14
CA ILE A 31 -9.77 -14.94 -4.10
C ILE A 31 -10.03 -13.92 -2.97
N ALA A 32 -9.00 -13.18 -2.56
CA ALA A 32 -9.13 -12.14 -1.53
C ALA A 32 -10.08 -11.01 -1.97
N ILE A 33 -9.97 -10.56 -3.22
CA ILE A 33 -10.86 -9.52 -3.78
C ILE A 33 -12.31 -10.02 -3.82
N ILE A 34 -12.55 -11.25 -4.27
CA ILE A 34 -13.90 -11.82 -4.33
C ILE A 34 -14.52 -11.95 -2.93
N ALA A 35 -13.75 -12.43 -1.94
CA ALA A 35 -14.22 -12.52 -0.56
C ALA A 35 -14.56 -11.15 0.02
N LEU A 36 -13.76 -10.13 -0.30
CA LEU A 36 -13.96 -8.77 0.18
C LEU A 36 -15.20 -8.12 -0.45
N LEU A 37 -15.42 -8.34 -1.75
CA LEU A 37 -16.63 -7.91 -2.47
C LEU A 37 -17.90 -8.60 -1.93
N PHE A 38 -17.82 -9.90 -1.63
CA PHE A 38 -18.96 -10.64 -1.06
C PHE A 38 -19.30 -10.17 0.36
N SER A 39 -18.30 -9.96 1.21
CA SER A 39 -18.50 -9.40 2.56
C SER A 39 -19.08 -7.99 2.50
N TYR A 40 -18.55 -7.13 1.62
CA TYR A 40 -19.09 -5.79 1.41
C TYR A 40 -20.57 -5.83 1.00
N TYR A 41 -20.93 -6.65 0.02
CA TYR A 41 -22.32 -6.82 -0.42
C TYR A 41 -23.26 -7.28 0.70
N ARG A 42 -22.84 -8.26 1.53
CA ARG A 42 -23.64 -8.76 2.65
C ARG A 42 -23.83 -7.71 3.75
N ILE A 43 -22.81 -6.91 4.03
CA ILE A 43 -22.88 -5.81 5.00
C ILE A 43 -23.87 -4.74 4.52
N THR A 44 -23.78 -4.33 3.25
CA THR A 44 -24.69 -3.33 2.69
C THR A 44 -26.15 -3.80 2.71
N GLN A 45 -26.40 -5.08 2.40
CA GLN A 45 -27.75 -5.67 2.50
C GLN A 45 -28.31 -5.63 3.94
N GLN A 46 -27.49 -5.93 4.95
CA GLN A 46 -27.94 -5.84 6.34
C GLN A 46 -28.15 -4.40 6.81
N GLN A 47 -27.30 -3.46 6.40
CA GLN A 47 -27.47 -2.04 6.73
C GLN A 47 -28.79 -1.48 6.18
N ASN A 48 -29.14 -1.81 4.93
CA ASN A 48 -30.39 -1.36 4.33
C ASN A 48 -31.63 -1.92 5.05
N ARG A 49 -31.57 -3.17 5.54
CA ARG A 49 -32.66 -3.79 6.30
C ARG A 49 -32.81 -3.17 7.70
N ILE A 50 -31.72 -2.80 8.34
CA ILE A 50 -31.76 -2.10 9.64
C ILE A 50 -32.27 -0.68 9.47
N LEU A 51 -31.89 -0.01 8.38
CA LEU A 51 -32.36 1.35 8.08
C LEU A 51 -33.89 1.37 7.90
N SER A 52 -34.48 0.38 7.21
CA SER A 52 -35.94 0.31 7.10
C SER A 52 -36.61 0.11 8.45
N ILE A 53 -36.13 -0.84 9.27
CA ILE A 53 -36.68 -1.09 10.62
C ILE A 53 -36.57 0.15 11.51
N LEU A 54 -35.44 0.87 11.45
CA LEU A 54 -35.28 2.13 12.19
C LEU A 54 -36.25 3.22 11.71
N THR A 55 -36.59 3.24 10.41
CA THR A 55 -37.53 4.21 9.85
C THR A 55 -38.96 3.93 10.34
N ASP A 56 -39.35 2.66 10.39
CA ASP A 56 -40.65 2.24 10.91
C ASP A 56 -40.76 2.55 12.42
N ALA A 57 -39.75 2.18 13.22
CA ALA A 57 -39.71 2.49 14.65
C ALA A 57 -39.71 4.01 14.96
N THR A 58 -39.09 4.85 14.11
CA THR A 58 -39.20 6.30 14.26
C THR A 58 -40.62 6.80 14.02
N SER A 59 -41.32 6.26 13.02
CA SER A 59 -42.70 6.64 12.72
C SER A 59 -43.66 6.26 13.85
N GLU A 60 -43.47 5.08 14.46
CA GLU A 60 -44.27 4.62 15.59
C GLU A 60 -44.03 5.46 16.85
N LEU A 61 -42.76 5.78 17.16
CA LEU A 61 -42.41 6.66 18.27
C LEU A 61 -42.99 8.08 18.09
N GLU A 62 -42.96 8.62 16.86
CA GLU A 62 -43.59 9.90 16.52
C GLU A 62 -45.11 9.84 16.72
N ALA A 63 -45.78 8.78 16.28
CA ALA A 63 -47.22 8.61 16.45
C ALA A 63 -47.64 8.50 17.93
N VAL A 64 -46.89 7.76 18.76
CA VAL A 64 -47.13 7.70 20.22
C VAL A 64 -46.87 9.06 20.88
N THR A 65 -45.88 9.82 20.39
CA THR A 65 -45.60 11.17 20.88
C THR A 65 -46.74 12.14 20.55
N HIS A 66 -47.26 12.09 19.32
CA HIS A 66 -48.43 12.86 18.90
C HIS A 66 -49.68 12.49 19.70
N LEU A 67 -49.92 11.20 19.96
CA LEU A 67 -51.01 10.75 20.83
C LEU A 67 -50.95 11.41 22.22
N ASN A 68 -49.75 11.50 22.81
CA ASN A 68 -49.55 12.15 24.10
C ASN A 68 -49.82 13.67 24.05
N GLU A 69 -49.36 14.34 22.99
CA GLU A 69 -49.56 15.78 22.79
C GLU A 69 -51.04 16.13 22.60
N ASP A 70 -51.73 15.39 21.72
CA ASP A 70 -53.14 15.58 21.44
C ASP A 70 -54.00 15.33 22.69
N PHE A 71 -53.63 14.34 23.51
CA PHE A 71 -54.36 14.04 24.74
C PHE A 71 -54.14 15.11 25.80
N SER A 72 -52.89 15.58 25.95
CA SER A 72 -52.56 16.69 26.85
C SER A 72 -53.30 17.98 26.46
N LEU A 73 -53.44 18.21 25.15
CA LEU A 73 -54.20 19.35 24.63
C LEU A 73 -55.71 19.20 24.89
N ALA A 74 -56.27 17.99 24.76
CA ALA A 74 -57.66 17.70 25.09
C ALA A 74 -57.94 17.88 26.59
N GLU A 75 -57.03 17.42 27.46
CA GLU A 75 -57.12 17.60 28.91
C GLU A 75 -57.09 19.08 29.31
N ALA A 76 -56.12 19.85 28.80
CA ALA A 76 -56.01 21.28 29.09
C ALA A 76 -57.23 22.06 28.60
N SER A 77 -57.77 21.68 27.43
CA SER A 77 -58.99 22.28 26.89
C SER A 77 -60.21 21.96 27.75
N TRP A 78 -60.26 20.76 28.35
CA TRP A 78 -61.34 20.35 29.25
C TRP A 78 -61.32 21.14 30.56
N GLU A 79 -60.16 21.27 31.18
CA GLU A 79 -59.98 22.05 32.40
C GLU A 79 -60.34 23.52 32.19
N LEU A 80 -59.91 24.10 31.05
CA LEU A 80 -60.26 25.47 30.68
C LEU A 80 -61.76 25.63 30.45
N PHE A 81 -62.42 24.66 29.81
CA PHE A 81 -63.87 24.68 29.60
C PHE A 81 -64.64 24.62 30.93
N LEU A 82 -64.30 23.71 31.84
CA LEU A 82 -64.96 23.59 33.14
C LEU A 82 -64.82 24.84 34.01
N THR A 83 -63.69 25.57 33.90
CA THR A 83 -63.39 26.75 34.72
C THR A 83 -63.88 28.06 34.13
N SER A 84 -63.95 28.17 32.80
CA SER A 84 -64.23 29.45 32.12
C SER A 84 -65.40 29.41 31.12
N GLU A 85 -65.97 28.23 30.85
CA GLU A 85 -67.02 27.99 29.85
C GLU A 85 -66.65 28.54 28.45
N SER A 86 -65.34 28.53 28.14
CA SER A 86 -64.81 29.03 26.87
C SER A 86 -65.25 28.17 25.69
N ASN A 87 -65.99 28.76 24.76
CA ASN A 87 -66.36 28.10 23.49
C ASN A 87 -65.15 27.72 22.63
N ASP A 88 -64.05 28.45 22.74
CA ASP A 88 -62.81 28.12 22.02
C ASP A 88 -62.19 26.83 22.58
N ALA A 89 -62.25 26.64 23.90
CA ALA A 89 -61.81 25.41 24.55
C ALA A 89 -62.68 24.21 24.15
N LEU A 90 -64.00 24.41 24.03
CA LEU A 90 -64.93 23.38 23.55
C LEU A 90 -64.63 22.97 22.10
N ALA A 91 -64.39 23.94 21.22
CA ALA A 91 -64.04 23.67 19.82
C ALA A 91 -62.72 22.88 19.71
N GLN A 92 -61.74 23.20 20.55
CA GLN A 92 -60.44 22.53 20.58
C GLN A 92 -60.52 21.10 21.13
N LEU A 93 -61.36 20.88 22.15
CA LEU A 93 -61.65 19.56 22.72
C LEU A 93 -62.36 18.66 21.69
N THR A 94 -63.31 19.22 20.93
CA THR A 94 -64.01 18.50 19.86
C THR A 94 -63.08 18.16 18.68
N ALA A 95 -62.11 19.05 18.39
CA ALA A 95 -61.12 18.86 17.33
C ALA A 95 -60.09 17.77 17.67
N THR A 96 -59.58 17.78 18.91
CA THR A 96 -58.59 16.81 19.40
C THR A 96 -59.19 15.41 19.57
N ARG A 97 -60.49 15.30 19.87
CA ARG A 97 -61.21 14.02 19.93
C ARG A 97 -61.05 13.15 18.67
N ALA A 98 -61.25 13.74 17.50
CA ALA A 98 -61.15 13.01 16.23
C ALA A 98 -59.70 12.61 15.91
N ALA A 99 -58.74 13.49 16.21
CA ALA A 99 -57.31 13.20 16.04
C ALA A 99 -56.88 12.04 16.95
N LEU A 100 -57.24 12.08 18.23
CA LEU A 100 -56.95 11.01 19.19
C LEU A 100 -57.51 9.66 18.76
N THR A 101 -58.77 9.64 18.29
CA THR A 101 -59.40 8.40 17.82
C THR A 101 -58.66 7.82 16.61
N GLN A 102 -58.27 8.68 15.66
CA GLN A 102 -57.49 8.25 14.50
C GLN A 102 -56.12 7.72 14.90
N THR A 103 -55.39 8.47 15.74
CA THR A 103 -54.05 8.06 16.20
C THR A 103 -54.09 6.75 16.99
N PHE A 104 -55.13 6.52 17.81
CA PHE A 104 -55.34 5.22 18.46
C PHE A 104 -55.54 4.09 17.45
N ASN A 105 -56.34 4.29 16.39
CA ASN A 105 -56.58 3.27 15.37
C ASN A 105 -55.34 2.98 14.51
N ASP A 106 -54.58 4.02 14.16
CA ASP A 106 -53.34 3.88 13.38
C ASP A 106 -52.30 3.09 14.17
N LEU A 107 -52.17 3.38 15.48
CA LEU A 107 -51.29 2.63 16.39
C LEU A 107 -51.81 1.21 16.67
N GLU A 108 -53.13 0.99 16.71
CA GLU A 108 -53.73 -0.34 16.90
C GLU A 108 -53.42 -1.25 15.71
N THR A 109 -53.38 -0.66 14.50
CA THR A 109 -52.96 -1.35 13.28
C THR A 109 -51.46 -1.62 13.28
N ALA A 110 -50.64 -0.64 13.66
CA ALA A 110 -49.18 -0.80 13.72
C ALA A 110 -48.74 -1.86 14.75
N PHE A 111 -49.41 -1.91 15.91
CA PHE A 111 -49.07 -2.83 16.99
C PHE A 111 -49.83 -4.16 16.97
N ALA A 112 -50.57 -4.47 15.89
CA ALA A 112 -51.41 -5.67 15.81
C ALA A 112 -50.65 -6.99 16.06
N ASP A 113 -49.39 -7.06 15.63
CA ASP A 113 -48.52 -8.23 15.79
C ASP A 113 -47.69 -8.23 17.10
N GLU A 114 -47.84 -7.20 17.94
CA GLU A 114 -47.06 -6.95 19.17
C GLU A 114 -47.97 -6.98 20.41
N PRO A 115 -48.21 -8.15 21.03
CA PRO A 115 -49.28 -8.33 22.02
C PRO A 115 -49.16 -7.42 23.25
N GLU A 116 -47.95 -7.12 23.69
CA GLU A 116 -47.70 -6.33 24.90
C GLU A 116 -47.98 -4.83 24.66
N ARG A 117 -47.57 -4.32 23.48
CA ARG A 117 -47.86 -2.96 23.01
C ARG A 117 -49.33 -2.77 22.72
N PHE A 118 -49.92 -3.72 21.99
CA PHE A 118 -51.35 -3.73 21.68
C PHE A 118 -52.22 -3.68 22.94
N ASN A 119 -51.90 -4.49 23.95
CA ASN A 119 -52.63 -4.49 25.22
C ASN A 119 -52.47 -3.18 25.99
N THR A 120 -51.29 -2.56 25.97
CA THR A 120 -51.04 -1.27 26.63
C THR A 120 -51.78 -0.14 25.92
N LEU A 121 -51.82 -0.15 24.59
CA LEU A 121 -52.58 0.80 23.76
C LEU A 121 -54.07 0.67 24.01
N ARG A 122 -54.60 -0.56 24.06
CA ARG A 122 -56.00 -0.85 24.41
C ARG A 122 -56.35 -0.37 25.81
N ALA A 123 -55.44 -0.50 26.78
CA ALA A 123 -55.64 0.03 28.13
C ALA A 123 -55.70 1.58 28.12
N ALA A 124 -54.81 2.24 27.39
CA ALA A 124 -54.84 3.70 27.19
C ALA A 124 -56.15 4.15 26.53
N GLN A 125 -56.56 3.47 25.46
CA GLN A 125 -57.78 3.75 24.71
C GLN A 125 -59.03 3.53 25.57
N ALA A 126 -59.08 2.47 26.39
CA ALA A 126 -60.19 2.22 27.31
C ALA A 126 -60.29 3.30 28.41
N ALA A 127 -59.16 3.71 28.99
CA ALA A 127 -59.12 4.83 29.93
C ALA A 127 -59.54 6.15 29.27
N TYR A 128 -59.15 6.37 28.01
CA TYR A 128 -59.54 7.52 27.22
C TYR A 128 -61.04 7.53 26.94
N GLN A 129 -61.63 6.41 26.54
CA GLN A 129 -63.08 6.29 26.32
C GLN A 129 -63.88 6.54 27.61
N GLN A 130 -63.38 6.11 28.77
CA GLN A 130 -64.01 6.44 30.05
C GLN A 130 -63.92 7.94 30.36
N TRP A 131 -62.74 8.54 30.15
CA TRP A 131 -62.54 9.98 30.29
C TRP A 131 -63.47 10.77 29.38
N GLU A 132 -63.50 10.40 28.10
CA GLU A 132 -64.32 10.99 27.06
C GLU A 132 -65.82 10.85 27.37
N SER A 133 -66.27 9.68 27.83
CA SER A 133 -67.66 9.46 28.22
C SER A 133 -68.09 10.37 29.37
N LEU A 134 -67.22 10.63 30.35
CA LEU A 134 -67.49 11.58 31.43
C LEU A 134 -67.55 13.01 30.92
N VAL A 135 -66.61 13.39 30.06
CA VAL A 135 -66.57 14.70 29.41
C VAL A 135 -67.84 14.95 28.58
N VAL A 136 -68.23 14.01 27.73
CA VAL A 136 -69.44 14.09 26.89
C VAL A 136 -70.70 14.14 27.75
N SER A 137 -70.82 13.28 28.75
CA SER A 137 -71.98 13.28 29.66
C SER A 137 -72.10 14.59 30.45
N ALA A 138 -70.98 15.22 30.81
CA ALA A 138 -70.98 16.51 31.47
C ALA A 138 -71.35 17.65 30.50
N LEU A 139 -70.88 17.58 29.25
CA LEU A 139 -71.25 18.53 28.20
C LEU A 139 -72.75 18.50 27.89
N GLU A 140 -73.39 17.34 27.86
CA GLU A 140 -74.83 17.18 27.62
C GLU A 140 -75.71 17.75 28.76
N ASN A 141 -75.17 17.86 29.98
CA ASN A 141 -75.89 18.32 31.17
C ASN A 141 -75.37 19.67 31.72
N THR A 142 -74.61 20.43 30.93
CA THR A 142 -73.88 21.64 31.36
C THR A 142 -74.76 22.68 32.05
N ASP A 143 -75.99 22.89 31.56
CA ASP A 143 -76.96 23.87 32.12
C ASP A 143 -77.48 23.50 33.53
N THR A 144 -77.19 22.29 34.03
CA THR A 144 -77.70 21.75 35.30
C THR A 144 -76.63 21.45 36.35
N LEU A 145 -75.35 21.65 36.02
CA LEU A 145 -74.21 21.32 36.90
C LEU A 145 -74.01 22.39 37.98
N THR A 146 -73.96 21.97 39.25
CA THR A 146 -73.56 22.85 40.35
C THR A 146 -72.03 22.99 40.44
N GLU A 147 -71.54 23.99 41.17
CA GLU A 147 -70.09 24.16 41.41
C GLU A 147 -69.45 22.96 42.14
N ASP A 148 -70.20 22.22 42.95
CA ASP A 148 -69.71 20.99 43.59
C ASP A 148 -69.67 19.81 42.59
N ASP A 149 -70.60 19.76 41.63
CA ASP A 149 -70.58 18.77 40.54
C ASP A 149 -69.40 19.02 39.59
N LYS A 150 -69.13 20.29 39.22
CA LYS A 150 -67.97 20.68 38.40
C LYS A 150 -66.64 20.28 39.07
N ARG A 151 -66.51 20.48 40.39
CA ARG A 151 -65.31 20.05 41.15
C ARG A 151 -65.16 18.53 41.24
N THR A 152 -66.28 17.80 41.30
CA THR A 152 -66.28 16.33 41.35
C THR A 152 -65.88 15.76 39.99
N LEU A 153 -66.46 16.29 38.91
CA LEU A 153 -66.10 15.97 37.54
C LEU A 153 -64.63 16.24 37.26
N LEU A 154 -64.11 17.41 37.64
CA LEU A 154 -62.70 17.75 37.44
C LEU A 154 -61.77 16.70 38.09
N ARG A 155 -62.04 16.32 39.34
CA ARG A 155 -61.24 15.29 40.05
C ARG A 155 -61.32 13.91 39.39
N GLU A 156 -62.49 13.51 38.90
CA GLU A 156 -62.65 12.22 38.21
C GLU A 156 -61.96 12.22 36.84
N THR A 157 -62.08 13.31 36.08
CA THR A 157 -61.40 13.47 34.79
C THR A 157 -59.89 13.59 34.94
N GLU A 158 -59.38 14.28 35.97
CA GLU A 158 -57.94 14.31 36.31
C GLU A 158 -57.42 12.92 36.74
N ARG A 159 -58.26 12.09 37.37
CA ARG A 159 -57.88 10.71 37.73
C ARG A 159 -57.70 9.86 36.47
N LEU A 160 -58.67 9.91 35.55
CA LEU A 160 -58.64 9.14 34.31
C LEU A 160 -57.60 9.68 33.33
N ALA A 161 -57.39 11.00 33.27
CA ALA A 161 -56.35 11.59 32.43
C ALA A 161 -54.95 11.16 32.86
N ARG A 162 -54.70 11.06 34.17
CA ARG A 162 -53.47 10.44 34.70
C ARG A 162 -53.33 8.97 34.31
N GLU A 163 -54.43 8.23 34.24
CA GLU A 163 -54.45 6.82 33.82
C GLU A 163 -54.11 6.69 32.33
N VAL A 164 -54.71 7.53 31.47
CA VAL A 164 -54.40 7.62 30.03
C VAL A 164 -52.94 8.02 29.81
N GLN A 165 -52.48 9.11 30.42
CA GLN A 165 -51.08 9.56 30.32
C GLN A 165 -50.11 8.50 30.84
N SER A 166 -50.44 7.77 31.90
CA SER A 166 -49.60 6.69 32.41
C SER A 166 -49.43 5.57 31.37
N HIS A 167 -50.52 5.17 30.69
CA HIS A 167 -50.42 4.13 29.66
C HIS A 167 -49.70 4.62 28.41
N ILE A 168 -49.98 5.84 27.93
CA ILE A 168 -49.27 6.45 26.80
C ILE A 168 -47.78 6.64 27.13
N GLN A 169 -47.45 7.05 28.36
CA GLN A 169 -46.07 7.16 28.81
C GLN A 169 -45.36 5.79 28.82
N THR A 170 -46.06 4.73 29.26
CA THR A 170 -45.51 3.37 29.23
C THR A 170 -45.25 2.91 27.80
N LEU A 171 -46.17 3.17 26.87
CA LEU A 171 -45.97 2.93 25.43
C LEU A 171 -44.75 3.68 24.90
N ARG A 172 -44.66 4.98 25.21
CA ARG A 172 -43.56 5.83 24.74
C ARG A 172 -42.22 5.37 25.29
N GLU A 173 -42.16 4.97 26.55
CA GLU A 173 -40.95 4.42 27.16
C GLU A 173 -40.53 3.10 26.49
N ASN A 174 -41.48 2.21 26.22
CA ASN A 174 -41.22 0.95 25.50
C ASN A 174 -40.73 1.20 24.06
N GLU A 175 -41.37 2.09 23.30
CA GLU A 175 -40.93 2.46 21.95
C GLU A 175 -39.54 3.09 21.95
N PHE A 176 -39.27 3.97 22.94
CA PHE A 176 -37.98 4.62 23.06
C PHE A 176 -36.88 3.62 23.46
N GLU A 177 -37.16 2.68 24.36
CA GLU A 177 -36.23 1.60 24.72
C GLU A 177 -35.93 0.67 23.53
N GLU A 178 -36.94 0.30 22.74
CA GLU A 178 -36.74 -0.53 21.56
C GLU A 178 -35.98 0.22 20.46
N PHE A 179 -36.32 1.48 20.20
CA PHE A 179 -35.56 2.35 19.30
C PHE A 179 -34.08 2.46 19.72
N GLN A 180 -33.81 2.63 21.03
CA GLN A 180 -32.44 2.62 21.54
C GLN A 180 -31.76 1.24 21.38
N ALA A 181 -32.46 0.15 21.66
CA ALA A 181 -31.93 -1.20 21.47
C ALA A 181 -31.60 -1.49 20.00
N LEU A 182 -32.43 -1.03 19.06
CA LEU A 182 -32.20 -1.11 17.62
C LEU A 182 -31.03 -0.24 17.17
N GLN A 183 -30.88 0.98 17.71
CA GLN A 183 -29.70 1.81 17.46
C GLN A 183 -28.42 1.17 18.00
N ILE A 184 -28.43 0.64 19.21
CA ILE A 184 -27.27 -0.06 19.80
C ILE A 184 -26.93 -1.30 18.97
N THR A 185 -27.93 -2.07 18.55
CA THR A 185 -27.76 -3.24 17.69
C THR A 185 -27.17 -2.86 16.34
N SER A 186 -27.66 -1.78 15.73
CA SER A 186 -27.12 -1.21 14.48
C SER A 186 -25.65 -0.80 14.62
N GLN A 187 -25.30 -0.09 15.71
CA GLN A 187 -23.92 0.29 16.00
C GLN A 187 -23.02 -0.93 16.25
N THR A 188 -23.54 -1.93 16.95
CA THR A 188 -22.81 -3.18 17.23
C THR A 188 -22.58 -3.96 15.94
N LEU A 189 -23.58 -4.07 15.06
CA LEU A 189 -23.45 -4.70 13.75
C LEU A 189 -22.44 -3.97 12.85
N SER A 190 -22.45 -2.64 12.87
CA SER A 190 -21.47 -1.81 12.13
C SER A 190 -20.05 -2.05 12.64
N ARG A 191 -19.88 -2.13 13.97
CA ARG A 191 -18.60 -2.45 14.61
C ARG A 191 -18.14 -3.88 14.28
N ASP A 192 -19.04 -4.86 14.31
CA ASP A 192 -18.74 -6.25 13.97
C ASP A 192 -18.41 -6.41 12.47
N ALA A 193 -19.09 -5.67 11.60
CA ALA A 193 -18.76 -5.59 10.18
C ALA A 193 -17.35 -5.03 9.96
N ALA A 194 -16.98 -3.96 10.66
CA ALA A 194 -15.63 -3.41 10.64
C ALA A 194 -14.60 -4.41 11.18
N LEU A 195 -14.94 -5.16 12.23
CA LEU A 195 -14.10 -6.22 12.80
C LEU A 195 -13.92 -7.40 11.83
N ILE A 196 -14.97 -7.82 11.12
CA ILE A 196 -14.90 -8.87 10.10
C ILE A 196 -14.00 -8.43 8.94
N VAL A 197 -14.13 -7.18 8.48
CA VAL A 197 -13.24 -6.62 7.45
C VAL A 197 -11.78 -6.60 7.94
N LEU A 198 -11.55 -6.15 9.18
CA LEU A 198 -10.22 -6.14 9.80
C LEU A 198 -9.64 -7.55 9.97
N VAL A 199 -10.42 -8.52 10.44
CA VAL A 199 -10.00 -9.91 10.61
C VAL A 199 -9.71 -10.55 9.25
N THR A 200 -10.54 -10.29 8.23
CA THR A 200 -10.30 -10.77 6.86
C THR A 200 -9.01 -10.19 6.30
N PHE A 201 -8.76 -8.89 6.55
CA PHE A 201 -7.52 -8.24 6.17
C PHE A 201 -6.30 -8.83 6.91
N LEU A 202 -6.41 -9.04 8.22
CA LEU A 202 -5.37 -9.65 9.05
C LEU A 202 -5.09 -11.10 8.62
N LEU A 203 -6.11 -11.90 8.34
CA LEU A 203 -5.96 -13.26 7.80
C LEU A 203 -5.30 -13.24 6.42
N GLY A 204 -5.66 -12.29 5.56
CA GLY A 204 -4.99 -12.06 4.27
C GLY A 204 -3.51 -11.71 4.45
N ALA A 205 -3.19 -10.81 5.38
CA ALA A 205 -1.82 -10.41 5.71
C ALA A 205 -1.02 -11.58 6.31
N LEU A 206 -1.63 -12.38 7.19
CA LEU A 206 -1.00 -13.53 7.84
C LEU A 206 -0.78 -14.68 6.84
N PHE A 207 -1.69 -14.86 5.89
CA PHE A 207 -1.52 -15.77 4.77
C PHE A 207 -0.42 -15.30 3.83
N ALA A 208 -0.36 -14.00 3.50
CA ALA A 208 0.73 -13.43 2.71
C ALA A 208 2.08 -13.63 3.41
N LEU A 209 2.16 -13.36 4.72
CA LEU A 209 3.35 -13.61 5.54
C LEU A 209 3.71 -15.11 5.55
N GLY A 210 2.72 -15.99 5.72
CA GLY A 210 2.90 -17.44 5.65
C GLY A 210 3.44 -17.91 4.29
N SER A 211 2.97 -17.32 3.20
CA SER A 211 3.44 -17.60 1.84
C SER A 211 4.88 -17.13 1.63
N VAL A 212 5.24 -15.96 2.17
CA VAL A 212 6.63 -15.45 2.16
C VAL A 212 7.54 -16.35 2.99
N VAL A 213 7.12 -16.74 4.20
CA VAL A 213 7.89 -17.66 5.06
C VAL A 213 8.03 -19.04 4.40
N PHE A 214 6.97 -19.55 3.78
CA PHE A 214 7.02 -20.81 3.02
C PHE A 214 7.97 -20.71 1.84
N MET A 215 7.91 -19.62 1.06
CA MET A 215 8.79 -19.39 -0.07
C MET A 215 10.25 -19.26 0.37
N MET A 216 10.48 -18.49 1.44
CA MET A 216 11.80 -18.34 2.06
C MET A 216 12.33 -19.69 2.56
N ARG A 217 11.51 -20.54 3.21
CA ARG A 217 11.90 -21.90 3.61
C ARG A 217 12.15 -22.83 2.42
N SER A 218 11.36 -22.73 1.36
CA SER A 218 11.47 -23.57 0.16
C SER A 218 12.77 -23.32 -0.63
N ILE A 219 13.36 -22.13 -0.46
CA ILE A 219 14.64 -21.72 -1.07
C ILE A 219 15.79 -21.87 -0.07
N ALA A 220 15.62 -21.39 1.16
CA ALA A 220 16.67 -21.35 2.18
C ALA A 220 17.12 -22.75 2.60
N ARG A 221 16.20 -23.71 2.80
CA ARG A 221 16.57 -25.07 3.23
C ARG A 221 17.46 -25.79 2.21
N PRO A 222 17.10 -25.85 0.91
CA PRO A 222 18.02 -26.40 -0.11
C PRO A 222 19.37 -25.68 -0.14
N VAL A 223 19.39 -24.35 -0.05
CA VAL A 223 20.62 -23.55 -0.05
C VAL A 223 21.49 -23.84 1.18
N GLU A 224 20.91 -23.93 2.38
CA GLU A 224 21.61 -24.34 3.60
C GLU A 224 22.18 -25.76 3.46
N GLN A 225 21.43 -26.68 2.86
CA GLN A 225 21.92 -28.04 2.59
C GLN A 225 23.09 -28.05 1.59
N PHE A 226 23.08 -27.18 0.58
CA PHE A 226 24.24 -26.95 -0.31
C PHE A 226 25.44 -26.35 0.44
N ILE A 227 25.22 -25.36 1.29
CA ILE A 227 26.28 -24.74 2.11
C ILE A 227 26.86 -25.79 3.08
N ALA A 228 26.03 -26.58 3.75
CA ALA A 228 26.48 -27.65 4.62
C ALA A 228 27.25 -28.73 3.83
N ALA A 229 26.79 -29.10 2.64
CA ALA A 229 27.48 -30.06 1.78
C ALA A 229 28.85 -29.54 1.32
N THR A 230 28.95 -28.28 0.90
CA THR A 230 30.25 -27.66 0.54
C THR A 230 31.20 -27.57 1.73
N GLN A 231 30.71 -27.31 2.94
CA GLN A 231 31.53 -27.35 4.16
C GLN A 231 31.99 -28.77 4.51
N ARG A 232 31.17 -29.80 4.26
CA ARG A 232 31.56 -31.22 4.42
C ARG A 232 32.63 -31.64 3.41
N VAL A 233 32.52 -31.19 2.16
CA VAL A 233 33.56 -31.38 1.13
C VAL A 233 34.90 -30.80 1.58
N ARG A 234 34.89 -29.61 2.20
CA ARG A 234 36.10 -28.99 2.76
C ARG A 234 36.77 -29.85 3.85
N LYS A 235 36.00 -30.71 4.53
CA LYS A 235 36.47 -31.65 5.56
C LYS A 235 36.77 -33.05 5.01
N GLY A 236 36.68 -33.26 3.70
CA GLY A 236 36.94 -34.56 3.05
C GLY A 236 35.78 -35.55 3.08
N ASP A 237 34.56 -35.12 3.46
CA ASP A 237 33.35 -35.95 3.36
C ASP A 237 32.61 -35.66 2.05
N TYR A 238 32.61 -36.64 1.15
CA TYR A 238 31.99 -36.58 -0.18
C TYR A 238 30.64 -37.31 -0.25
N SER A 239 29.99 -37.55 0.89
CA SER A 239 28.67 -38.20 0.90
C SER A 239 27.63 -37.41 0.12
N PRO A 240 26.81 -38.06 -0.72
CA PRO A 240 25.92 -37.40 -1.66
C PRO A 240 24.90 -36.50 -0.96
N LEU A 241 24.64 -35.35 -1.59
CA LEU A 241 23.63 -34.39 -1.19
C LEU A 241 22.24 -34.91 -1.61
N ALA A 242 21.40 -35.23 -0.62
CA ALA A 242 20.04 -35.72 -0.85
C ALA A 242 19.03 -34.57 -0.83
N LEU A 243 18.50 -34.23 -2.01
CA LEU A 243 17.49 -33.17 -2.21
C LEU A 243 16.12 -33.72 -2.66
N ALA A 244 15.78 -34.97 -2.32
CA ALA A 244 14.57 -35.65 -2.83
C ALA A 244 13.25 -34.90 -2.56
N GLN A 245 13.20 -34.03 -1.55
CA GLN A 245 12.02 -33.20 -1.22
C GLN A 245 12.14 -31.73 -1.67
N ALA A 246 13.26 -31.34 -2.28
CA ALA A 246 13.45 -29.99 -2.80
C ALA A 246 12.70 -29.81 -4.13
N PRO A 247 12.39 -28.56 -4.54
CA PRO A 247 11.86 -28.28 -5.87
C PRO A 247 12.75 -28.88 -6.96
N ARG A 248 12.13 -29.30 -8.08
CA ARG A 248 12.79 -30.03 -9.17
C ARG A 248 14.06 -29.33 -9.67
N GLU A 249 14.04 -28.00 -9.66
CA GLU A 249 15.14 -27.14 -10.07
C GLU A 249 16.38 -27.32 -9.15
N PHE A 250 16.17 -27.40 -7.83
CA PHE A 250 17.25 -27.70 -6.88
C PHE A 250 17.68 -29.17 -6.93
N GLN A 251 16.77 -30.08 -7.29
CA GLN A 251 17.13 -31.48 -7.53
C GLN A 251 18.09 -31.62 -8.71
N GLU A 252 17.86 -30.90 -9.81
CA GLU A 252 18.73 -30.88 -10.98
C GLU A 252 20.14 -30.35 -10.64
N VAL A 253 20.22 -29.26 -9.87
CA VAL A 253 21.50 -28.73 -9.36
C VAL A 253 22.15 -29.74 -8.40
N GLY A 254 21.35 -30.43 -7.58
CA GLY A 254 21.83 -31.46 -6.65
C GLY A 254 22.45 -32.65 -7.38
N VAL A 255 21.88 -33.07 -8.51
CA VAL A 255 22.44 -34.11 -9.37
C VAL A 255 23.80 -33.69 -9.93
N ALA A 256 23.91 -32.47 -10.47
CA ALA A 256 25.18 -31.95 -10.97
C ALA A 256 26.24 -31.82 -9.86
N PHE A 257 25.82 -31.38 -8.66
CA PHE A 257 26.69 -31.28 -7.49
C PHE A 257 27.18 -32.66 -7.04
N ASN A 258 26.30 -33.67 -7.01
CA ASN A 258 26.68 -35.05 -6.67
C ASN A 258 27.64 -35.67 -7.70
N GLN A 259 27.48 -35.39 -8.99
CA GLN A 259 28.45 -35.81 -10.01
C GLN A 259 29.84 -35.19 -9.77
N MET A 260 29.90 -33.94 -9.31
CA MET A 260 31.14 -33.29 -8.89
C MET A 260 31.72 -33.96 -7.63
N LEU A 261 30.90 -34.29 -6.64
CA LEU A 261 31.34 -35.01 -5.43
C LEU A 261 31.94 -36.38 -5.77
N ASP A 262 31.30 -37.13 -6.67
CA ASP A 262 31.80 -38.42 -7.15
C ASP A 262 33.14 -38.26 -7.88
N SER A 263 33.28 -37.21 -8.71
CA SER A 263 34.53 -36.89 -9.40
C SER A 263 35.66 -36.55 -8.41
N LEU A 264 35.36 -35.80 -7.34
CA LEU A 264 36.32 -35.47 -6.28
C LEU A 264 36.72 -36.71 -5.48
N ARG A 265 35.76 -37.57 -5.13
CA ARG A 265 36.00 -38.84 -4.45
C ARG A 265 36.88 -39.78 -5.27
N GLN A 266 36.62 -39.91 -6.57
CA GLN A 266 37.48 -40.69 -7.47
C GLN A 266 38.90 -40.15 -7.51
N ARG A 267 39.06 -38.82 -7.51
CA ARG A 267 40.38 -38.17 -7.55
C ARG A 267 41.15 -38.34 -6.25
N GLU A 268 40.46 -38.27 -5.11
CA GLU A 268 41.05 -38.58 -3.80
C GLU A 268 41.46 -40.05 -3.69
N GLN A 269 40.62 -40.98 -4.18
CA GLN A 269 40.96 -42.40 -4.24
C GLN A 269 42.16 -42.67 -5.15
N GLN A 270 42.28 -41.97 -6.30
CA GLN A 270 43.46 -42.03 -7.16
C GLN A 270 44.72 -41.51 -6.45
N LEU A 271 44.63 -40.38 -5.75
CA LEU A 271 45.74 -39.82 -4.96
C LEU A 271 46.15 -40.75 -3.81
N ASN A 272 45.19 -41.37 -3.12
CA ASN A 272 45.44 -42.31 -2.04
C ASN A 272 46.02 -43.64 -2.54
N ALA A 273 45.57 -44.14 -3.68
CA ALA A 273 46.15 -45.32 -4.35
C ALA A 273 47.58 -45.05 -4.83
N LEU A 274 47.84 -43.86 -5.38
CA LEU A 274 49.18 -43.41 -5.76
C LEU A 274 50.10 -43.27 -4.55
N ASN A 275 49.60 -42.69 -3.44
CA ASN A 275 50.32 -42.61 -2.17
C ASN A 275 50.57 -43.99 -1.54
N ALA A 276 49.65 -44.94 -1.66
CA ALA A 276 49.83 -46.32 -1.20
C ALA A 276 50.87 -47.08 -2.04
N MET A 277 50.86 -46.88 -3.37
CA MET A 277 51.85 -47.43 -4.30
C MET A 277 53.25 -46.83 -4.02
N LEU A 278 53.34 -45.53 -3.74
CA LEU A 278 54.56 -44.85 -3.28
C LEU A 278 55.04 -45.41 -1.94
N ARG A 279 54.15 -45.63 -0.96
CA ARG A 279 54.48 -46.25 0.33
C ARG A 279 54.93 -47.70 0.20
N GLN A 280 54.41 -48.45 -0.77
CA GLN A 280 54.87 -49.81 -1.08
C GLN A 280 56.26 -49.80 -1.72
N ARG A 281 56.53 -48.87 -2.65
CA ARG A 281 57.87 -48.61 -3.21
C ARG A 281 58.87 -48.18 -2.13
N VAL A 282 58.45 -47.34 -1.19
CA VAL A 282 59.27 -46.90 -0.05
C VAL A 282 59.55 -48.05 0.93
N ARG A 283 58.63 -48.99 1.12
CA ARG A 283 58.85 -50.19 1.96
C ARG A 283 59.79 -51.21 1.32
N GLU A 284 59.70 -51.44 0.01
CA GLU A 284 60.66 -52.24 -0.76
C GLU A 284 62.06 -51.59 -0.73
N LEU A 285 62.13 -50.26 -0.85
CA LEU A 285 63.38 -49.50 -0.72
C LEU A 285 63.96 -49.54 0.70
N ASN A 286 63.12 -49.53 1.74
CA ASN A 286 63.59 -49.60 3.13
C ASN A 286 64.17 -50.97 3.50
N THR A 287 63.65 -52.08 2.95
CA THR A 287 64.22 -53.42 3.19
C THR A 287 65.56 -53.61 2.47
N LEU A 288 65.73 -53.02 1.28
CA LEU A 288 67.03 -52.94 0.59
C LEU A 288 68.01 -51.98 1.29
N LEU A 289 67.50 -50.88 1.86
CA LEU A 289 68.28 -49.90 2.61
C LEU A 289 68.78 -50.43 3.96
N ASP A 290 68.07 -51.33 4.65
CA ASP A 290 68.55 -51.88 5.91
C ASP A 290 69.71 -52.88 5.71
N ILE A 291 69.72 -53.62 4.59
CA ILE A 291 70.87 -54.46 4.18
C ILE A 291 72.05 -53.58 3.74
N SER A 292 71.78 -52.50 3.00
CA SER A 292 72.82 -51.54 2.57
C SER A 292 73.37 -50.70 3.73
N ARG A 293 72.56 -50.36 4.75
CA ARG A 293 72.96 -49.59 5.93
C ARG A 293 73.92 -50.35 6.82
N SER A 294 73.85 -51.69 6.87
CA SER A 294 74.85 -52.50 7.58
C SER A 294 76.25 -52.43 6.94
N ILE A 295 76.36 -51.97 5.69
CA ILE A 295 77.63 -51.81 4.96
C ILE A 295 78.05 -50.33 4.90
N SER A 296 77.10 -49.38 4.90
CA SER A 296 77.37 -47.93 4.70
C SER A 296 77.32 -47.07 5.98
N SER A 297 77.33 -47.63 7.19
CA SER A 297 77.15 -46.88 8.44
C SER A 297 78.39 -46.09 8.95
N SER A 298 79.39 -45.80 8.13
CA SER A 298 80.47 -44.88 8.48
C SER A 298 80.49 -43.73 7.48
N LEU A 299 80.19 -42.52 7.96
CA LEU A 299 80.19 -41.25 7.19
C LEU A 299 81.60 -40.68 6.97
N ASP A 300 82.64 -41.41 7.37
CA ASP A 300 84.02 -41.05 7.08
C ASP A 300 84.58 -41.98 6.00
N MET A 301 84.72 -41.43 4.78
CA MET A 301 85.30 -42.14 3.62
C MET A 301 86.66 -42.73 3.98
N GLU A 302 87.44 -42.05 4.81
CA GLU A 302 88.75 -42.51 5.25
C GLU A 302 88.62 -43.76 6.13
N GLU A 303 87.65 -43.79 7.05
CA GLU A 303 87.39 -44.94 7.92
C GLU A 303 86.83 -46.15 7.16
N VAL A 304 85.96 -45.92 6.16
CA VAL A 304 85.44 -47.00 5.29
C VAL A 304 86.57 -47.64 4.50
N LEU A 305 87.42 -46.85 3.86
CA LEU A 305 88.55 -47.34 3.08
C LEU A 305 89.60 -48.03 3.96
N ARG A 306 89.90 -47.49 5.14
CA ARG A 306 90.79 -48.14 6.12
C ARG A 306 90.24 -49.47 6.62
N ARG A 307 88.93 -49.56 6.89
CA ARG A 307 88.29 -50.82 7.30
C ARG A 307 88.38 -51.86 6.19
N ILE A 308 88.07 -51.47 4.95
CA ILE A 308 88.21 -52.33 3.77
C ILE A 308 89.66 -52.82 3.62
N LEU A 309 90.65 -51.93 3.81
CA LEU A 309 92.07 -52.29 3.75
C LEU A 309 92.50 -53.27 4.86
N ARG A 310 92.02 -53.07 6.10
CA ARG A 310 92.26 -54.01 7.21
C ARG A 310 91.67 -55.39 6.93
N ASP A 311 90.43 -55.44 6.42
CA ASP A 311 89.78 -56.71 6.07
C ASP A 311 90.44 -57.37 4.85
N THR A 312 90.96 -56.57 3.91
CA THR A 312 91.77 -57.05 2.79
C THR A 312 93.04 -57.72 3.31
N VAL A 313 93.85 -57.07 4.15
CA VAL A 313 95.06 -57.69 4.72
C VAL A 313 94.74 -58.96 5.51
N LYS A 314 93.68 -58.97 6.33
CA LYS A 314 93.24 -60.18 7.08
C LYS A 314 92.87 -61.35 6.17
N SER A 315 92.36 -61.08 4.97
CA SER A 315 91.94 -62.12 4.03
C SER A 315 93.11 -62.83 3.33
N PHE A 316 94.34 -62.31 3.48
CA PHE A 316 95.57 -62.92 2.95
C PHE A 316 96.54 -63.22 4.11
N PRO A 317 96.63 -64.47 4.62
CA PRO A 317 97.34 -64.83 5.86
C PRO A 317 98.85 -64.55 5.93
N LYS A 318 99.43 -63.96 4.89
CA LYS A 318 100.86 -63.62 4.74
C LYS A 318 101.08 -62.23 4.12
N ALA A 319 100.02 -61.46 3.92
CA ALA A 319 100.12 -60.08 3.52
C ALA A 319 100.51 -59.20 4.71
N ARG A 320 101.35 -58.20 4.46
CA ARG A 320 101.87 -57.30 5.48
C ARG A 320 101.08 -55.98 5.47
N LYS A 321 100.98 -55.31 4.33
CA LYS A 321 100.27 -54.03 4.19
C LYS A 321 99.43 -53.99 2.91
N ALA A 322 98.42 -53.13 2.92
CA ALA A 322 97.65 -52.79 1.73
C ALA A 322 97.44 -51.28 1.62
N ILE A 323 97.41 -50.78 0.39
CA ILE A 323 97.34 -49.35 0.06
C ILE A 323 96.32 -49.13 -1.06
N ILE A 324 95.49 -48.09 -0.92
CA ILE A 324 94.65 -47.59 -2.02
C ILE A 324 95.23 -46.26 -2.52
N HIS A 325 95.45 -46.19 -3.83
CA HIS A 325 95.74 -44.96 -4.55
C HIS A 325 94.52 -44.57 -5.39
N LEU A 326 94.17 -43.29 -5.43
CA LEU A 326 93.18 -42.75 -6.38
C LEU A 326 93.85 -41.89 -7.45
N VAL A 327 93.24 -41.86 -8.62
CA VAL A 327 93.67 -41.04 -9.74
C VAL A 327 93.25 -39.59 -9.48
N ASP A 328 94.23 -38.69 -9.44
CA ASP A 328 94.03 -37.26 -9.62
C ASP A 328 94.12 -36.96 -11.13
N GLU A 329 92.97 -36.75 -11.77
CA GLU A 329 92.91 -36.52 -13.22
C GLU A 329 93.50 -35.18 -13.66
N GLU A 330 93.47 -34.14 -12.81
CA GLU A 330 94.08 -32.85 -13.14
C GLU A 330 95.61 -32.95 -13.18
N ARG A 331 96.19 -33.72 -12.25
CA ARG A 331 97.65 -33.83 -12.11
C ARG A 331 98.25 -35.07 -12.80
N LYS A 332 97.41 -35.99 -13.29
CA LYS A 332 97.80 -37.32 -13.82
C LYS A 332 98.69 -38.10 -12.84
N MET A 333 98.34 -38.02 -11.55
CA MET A 333 99.06 -38.65 -10.44
C MET A 333 98.18 -39.71 -9.78
N LEU A 334 98.82 -40.72 -9.21
CA LEU A 334 98.23 -41.60 -8.21
C LEU A 334 98.56 -41.07 -6.82
N VAL A 335 97.50 -40.73 -6.09
CA VAL A 335 97.57 -40.16 -4.75
C VAL A 335 97.14 -41.23 -3.74
N PRO A 336 97.96 -41.54 -2.73
CA PRO A 336 97.55 -42.47 -1.69
C PRO A 336 96.43 -41.84 -0.86
N VAL A 337 95.32 -42.56 -0.68
CA VAL A 337 94.15 -42.07 0.08
C VAL A 337 93.84 -42.90 1.32
N ALA A 338 94.34 -44.14 1.40
CA ALA A 338 94.20 -44.98 2.57
C ALA A 338 95.32 -46.03 2.66
N LEU A 339 95.72 -46.36 3.89
CA LEU A 339 96.72 -47.37 4.23
C LEU A 339 96.14 -48.32 5.30
N SER A 340 96.51 -49.60 5.27
CA SER A 340 96.09 -50.58 6.28
C SER A 340 96.87 -50.46 7.61
N ASP A 341 98.00 -49.76 7.61
CA ASP A 341 98.93 -49.64 8.73
C ASP A 341 98.73 -48.29 9.45
N GLU A 342 98.59 -48.32 10.77
CA GLU A 342 98.26 -47.15 11.60
C GLU A 342 99.49 -46.33 12.01
N GLU A 343 100.71 -46.86 11.87
CA GLU A 343 101.94 -46.19 12.33
C GLU A 343 102.49 -45.13 11.35
N ILE A 344 102.02 -45.09 10.10
CA ILE A 344 102.52 -44.17 9.06
C ILE A 344 101.35 -43.32 8.50
N PRO A 345 101.40 -41.98 8.60
CA PRO A 345 100.41 -41.11 7.98
C PRO A 345 100.39 -41.27 6.45
N VAL A 346 99.19 -41.42 5.86
CA VAL A 346 99.00 -41.59 4.40
C VAL A 346 99.69 -40.48 3.59
N ARG A 347 99.75 -39.25 4.13
CA ARG A 347 100.39 -38.08 3.51
C ARG A 347 101.91 -38.17 3.35
N GLU A 348 102.58 -39.09 4.06
CA GLU A 348 104.04 -39.26 4.00
C GLU A 348 104.49 -40.26 2.93
N LYS A 349 103.55 -40.89 2.20
CA LYS A 349 103.88 -41.78 1.08
C LYS A 349 104.03 -40.99 -0.23
N PRO A 350 105.07 -41.29 -1.03
CA PRO A 350 105.28 -40.61 -2.31
C PRO A 350 104.11 -40.87 -3.26
N THR A 351 103.62 -39.82 -3.90
CA THR A 351 102.72 -39.92 -5.06
C THR A 351 103.52 -40.41 -6.27
N MET A 352 102.86 -41.08 -7.20
CA MET A 352 103.51 -41.62 -8.40
C MET A 352 102.75 -41.19 -9.66
N HIS A 353 103.45 -41.03 -10.78
CA HIS A 353 102.78 -40.79 -12.05
C HIS A 353 102.02 -42.03 -12.51
N ILE A 354 100.95 -41.84 -13.28
CA ILE A 354 100.28 -42.97 -13.95
C ILE A 354 101.28 -43.61 -14.94
N GLY A 355 101.48 -44.92 -14.85
CA GLY A 355 102.51 -45.68 -15.58
C GLY A 355 103.82 -45.93 -14.83
N GLU A 356 104.06 -45.23 -13.71
CA GLU A 356 105.26 -45.37 -12.88
C GLU A 356 105.05 -46.41 -11.76
N GLY A 357 106.01 -47.32 -11.57
CA GLY A 357 105.91 -48.42 -10.61
C GLY A 357 104.82 -49.44 -10.95
N ILE A 358 104.70 -50.49 -10.14
CA ILE A 358 103.71 -51.57 -10.39
C ILE A 358 102.27 -51.06 -10.29
N ALA A 359 101.97 -50.13 -9.38
CA ALA A 359 100.64 -49.55 -9.23
C ALA A 359 100.27 -48.56 -10.34
N GLY A 360 101.19 -47.70 -10.78
CA GLY A 360 101.00 -46.85 -11.95
C GLY A 360 100.78 -47.67 -13.22
N ARG A 361 101.52 -48.78 -13.38
CA ARG A 361 101.34 -49.71 -14.51
C ARG A 361 99.99 -50.42 -14.45
N ALA A 362 99.52 -50.83 -13.28
CA ALA A 362 98.18 -51.42 -13.09
C ALA A 362 97.05 -50.48 -13.55
N VAL A 363 97.17 -49.19 -13.26
CA VAL A 363 96.19 -48.18 -13.68
C VAL A 363 96.28 -47.89 -15.18
N LEU A 364 97.49 -47.78 -15.72
CA LEU A 364 97.70 -47.52 -17.15
C LEU A 364 97.24 -48.69 -18.03
N GLU A 365 97.63 -49.91 -17.69
CA GLU A 365 97.33 -51.12 -18.48
C GLU A 365 95.96 -51.73 -18.15
N ARG A 366 95.25 -51.21 -17.14
CA ARG A 366 93.94 -51.69 -16.68
C ARG A 366 93.89 -53.19 -16.33
N ARG A 367 95.01 -53.74 -15.86
CA ARG A 367 95.12 -55.14 -15.44
C ARG A 367 95.83 -55.27 -14.11
N SER A 368 95.55 -56.38 -13.42
CA SER A 368 96.28 -56.71 -12.19
C SER A 368 97.67 -57.26 -12.48
N PHE A 369 98.50 -57.20 -11.46
CA PHE A 369 99.86 -57.71 -11.47
C PHE A 369 100.12 -58.50 -10.19
N CYS A 370 100.63 -59.72 -10.31
CA CYS A 370 101.14 -60.53 -9.20
C CYS A 370 102.66 -60.71 -9.34
N ILE A 371 103.43 -60.02 -8.50
CA ILE A 371 104.88 -60.04 -8.49
C ILE A 371 105.35 -60.99 -7.38
N THR A 372 105.91 -62.13 -7.77
CA THR A 372 106.32 -63.20 -6.84
C THR A 372 107.67 -62.93 -6.17
N ASP A 373 108.57 -62.19 -6.82
CA ASP A 373 109.80 -61.69 -6.21
C ASP A 373 110.13 -60.30 -6.75
N THR A 374 109.92 -59.26 -5.95
CA THR A 374 110.13 -57.85 -6.35
C THR A 374 111.58 -57.54 -6.69
N THR A 375 112.56 -58.30 -6.16
CA THR A 375 113.98 -58.12 -6.52
C THR A 375 114.31 -58.50 -7.96
N LYS A 376 113.39 -59.19 -8.65
CA LYS A 376 113.54 -59.64 -10.02
C LYS A 376 112.71 -58.82 -11.02
N ASP A 377 111.86 -57.91 -10.56
CA ASP A 377 111.03 -57.07 -11.43
C ASP A 377 111.61 -55.64 -11.53
N PRO A 378 112.11 -55.23 -12.71
CA PRO A 378 112.70 -53.90 -12.89
C PRO A 378 111.68 -52.75 -12.79
N ALA A 379 110.37 -53.03 -12.85
CA ALA A 379 109.31 -52.04 -12.68
C ALA A 379 108.91 -51.84 -11.20
N PHE A 380 109.48 -52.62 -10.28
CA PHE A 380 109.29 -52.40 -8.84
C PHE A 380 110.15 -51.24 -8.36
N ILE A 381 109.51 -50.25 -7.74
CA ILE A 381 110.18 -49.11 -7.11
C ILE A 381 110.23 -49.39 -5.62
N ASP A 382 111.42 -49.65 -5.09
CA ASP A 382 111.60 -49.87 -3.65
C ASP A 382 111.72 -48.53 -2.91
N PHE A 383 110.73 -48.23 -2.08
CA PHE A 383 110.73 -47.08 -1.19
C PHE A 383 111.28 -47.43 0.21
N GLY A 384 112.27 -48.32 0.29
CA GLY A 384 112.91 -48.76 1.54
C GLY A 384 112.04 -49.72 2.36
N SER A 385 111.21 -50.52 1.69
CA SER A 385 110.04 -51.16 2.30
C SER A 385 110.23 -52.63 2.70
N GLY A 386 111.31 -53.28 2.27
CA GLY A 386 111.55 -54.71 2.52
C GLY A 386 110.52 -55.64 1.86
N VAL A 387 109.75 -55.12 0.89
CA VAL A 387 108.74 -55.88 0.16
C VAL A 387 109.42 -56.88 -0.75
N ARG A 388 109.05 -58.15 -0.63
CA ARG A 388 109.56 -59.27 -1.43
C ARG A 388 108.54 -59.82 -2.42
N SER A 389 107.25 -59.65 -2.19
CA SER A 389 106.21 -59.93 -3.17
C SER A 389 105.07 -58.91 -3.07
N LEU A 390 104.40 -58.64 -4.20
CA LEU A 390 103.42 -57.56 -4.33
C LEU A 390 102.30 -57.97 -5.29
N MET A 391 101.04 -57.75 -4.92
CA MET A 391 99.93 -57.78 -5.86
C MET A 391 99.31 -56.40 -5.98
N VAL A 392 98.96 -56.01 -7.19
CA VAL A 392 98.22 -54.77 -7.44
C VAL A 392 97.06 -55.03 -8.39
N ALA A 393 95.89 -54.51 -8.05
CA ALA A 393 94.71 -54.55 -8.90
C ALA A 393 94.17 -53.12 -9.14
N PRO A 394 93.77 -52.77 -10.37
CA PRO A 394 93.14 -51.48 -10.65
C PRO A 394 91.73 -51.41 -10.05
N LEU A 395 91.35 -50.24 -9.56
CA LEU A 395 89.99 -49.91 -9.14
C LEU A 395 89.23 -49.35 -10.33
N ILE A 396 88.27 -50.11 -10.85
CA ILE A 396 87.53 -49.78 -12.07
C ILE A 396 86.04 -49.62 -11.74
N ILE A 397 85.45 -48.52 -12.19
CA ILE A 397 84.00 -48.29 -12.17
C ILE A 397 83.54 -48.19 -13.63
N GLU A 398 82.65 -49.10 -14.04
CA GLU A 398 82.22 -49.25 -15.43
C GLU A 398 83.45 -49.37 -16.36
N ASP A 399 83.78 -48.31 -17.11
CA ASP A 399 84.93 -48.26 -18.04
C ASP A 399 86.06 -47.30 -17.61
N ARG A 400 85.97 -46.70 -16.41
CA ARG A 400 86.92 -45.70 -15.88
C ARG A 400 87.73 -46.28 -14.72
N VAL A 401 89.06 -46.20 -14.83
CA VAL A 401 89.98 -46.54 -13.72
C VAL A 401 90.07 -45.36 -12.78
N ILE A 402 89.62 -45.54 -11.54
CA ILE A 402 89.61 -44.50 -10.51
C ILE A 402 90.78 -44.60 -9.54
N GLY A 403 91.57 -45.67 -9.59
CA GLY A 403 92.67 -45.90 -8.67
C GLY A 403 93.30 -47.29 -8.77
N ALA A 404 94.10 -47.66 -7.77
CA ALA A 404 94.68 -49.00 -7.62
C ALA A 404 94.73 -49.44 -6.14
N LEU A 405 94.45 -50.73 -5.92
CA LEU A 405 94.59 -51.43 -4.64
C LEU A 405 95.84 -52.32 -4.69
N SER A 406 96.79 -52.05 -3.80
CA SER A 406 98.05 -52.80 -3.69
C SER A 406 98.11 -53.56 -2.37
N ILE A 407 98.68 -54.77 -2.37
CA ILE A 407 98.95 -55.56 -1.16
C ILE A 407 100.35 -56.18 -1.25
N ASP A 408 101.12 -56.08 -0.17
CA ASP A 408 102.53 -56.47 -0.14
C ASP A 408 102.83 -57.59 0.89
N SER A 409 104.00 -58.21 0.76
CA SER A 409 104.55 -59.20 1.70
C SER A 409 106.07 -59.13 1.72
N ASP A 410 106.69 -59.44 2.86
CA ASP A 410 108.14 -59.52 3.06
C ASP A 410 108.74 -60.90 2.72
N GLN A 411 107.91 -61.85 2.27
CA GLN A 411 108.33 -63.16 1.78
C GLN A 411 108.18 -63.26 0.24
N PRO A 412 109.14 -63.87 -0.47
CA PRO A 412 108.98 -64.17 -1.89
C PRO A 412 108.01 -65.36 -2.09
N GLY A 413 107.26 -65.34 -3.19
CA GLY A 413 106.33 -66.40 -3.56
C GLY A 413 105.05 -66.47 -2.71
N THR A 414 104.74 -65.42 -1.93
CA THR A 414 103.55 -65.39 -1.06
C THR A 414 102.24 -65.43 -1.85
N PHE A 415 102.19 -64.72 -2.97
CA PHE A 415 100.98 -64.53 -3.76
C PHE A 415 100.96 -65.48 -4.97
N THR A 416 99.76 -65.93 -5.34
CA THR A 416 99.50 -66.87 -6.44
C THR A 416 98.49 -66.28 -7.41
N SER A 417 98.31 -66.89 -8.57
CA SER A 417 97.29 -66.46 -9.54
C SER A 417 95.86 -66.53 -8.99
N ASP A 418 95.57 -67.46 -8.06
CA ASP A 418 94.27 -67.51 -7.37
C ASP A 418 94.08 -66.31 -6.42
N HIS A 419 95.15 -65.86 -5.76
CA HIS A 419 95.14 -64.66 -4.93
C HIS A 419 94.93 -63.38 -5.77
N GLU A 420 95.42 -63.35 -7.01
CA GLU A 420 95.25 -62.22 -7.94
C GLU A 420 93.77 -62.03 -8.31
N LEU A 421 93.06 -63.11 -8.63
CA LEU A 421 91.62 -63.07 -8.91
C LEU A 421 90.81 -62.60 -7.69
N MET A 422 91.21 -63.03 -6.48
CA MET A 422 90.57 -62.58 -5.24
C MET A 422 90.80 -61.09 -4.98
N LEU A 423 92.00 -60.56 -5.27
CA LEU A 423 92.30 -59.14 -5.13
C LEU A 423 91.54 -58.29 -6.16
N GLN A 424 91.39 -58.76 -7.41
CA GLN A 424 90.55 -58.09 -8.42
C GLN A 424 89.09 -57.99 -7.96
N LEU A 425 88.53 -59.06 -7.39
CA LEU A 425 87.17 -59.07 -6.86
C LEU A 425 87.02 -58.04 -5.72
N LEU A 426 87.99 -57.98 -4.81
CA LEU A 426 88.01 -56.99 -3.74
C LEU A 426 88.12 -55.57 -4.31
N ALA A 427 89.02 -55.34 -5.26
CA ALA A 427 89.20 -54.06 -5.95
C ALA A 427 87.90 -53.57 -6.59
N SER A 428 87.13 -54.45 -7.24
CA SER A 428 85.81 -54.10 -7.81
C SER A 428 84.79 -53.67 -6.73
N ARG A 429 84.79 -54.34 -5.56
CA ARG A 429 83.92 -53.97 -4.43
C ARG A 429 84.32 -52.65 -3.79
N VAL A 430 85.63 -52.38 -3.68
CA VAL A 430 86.15 -51.10 -3.19
C VAL A 430 85.75 -49.96 -4.14
N ALA A 431 85.87 -50.19 -5.46
CA ALA A 431 85.48 -49.20 -6.45
C ALA A 431 83.98 -48.84 -6.37
N ALA A 432 83.11 -49.84 -6.25
CA ALA A 432 81.67 -49.62 -6.07
C ALA A 432 81.33 -48.88 -4.76
N ALA A 433 82.05 -49.16 -3.66
CA ALA A 433 81.84 -48.48 -2.39
C ALA A 433 82.20 -46.98 -2.47
N ILE A 434 83.28 -46.64 -3.17
CA ILE A 434 83.69 -45.24 -3.40
C ILE A 434 82.63 -44.50 -4.23
N GLN A 435 82.08 -45.11 -5.28
CA GLN A 435 81.04 -44.52 -6.13
C GLN A 435 79.76 -44.19 -5.34
N ASN A 436 79.30 -45.15 -4.54
CA ASN A 436 78.06 -45.02 -3.77
C ASN A 436 78.15 -43.89 -2.74
N ALA A 437 79.29 -43.74 -2.09
CA ALA A 437 79.52 -42.69 -1.11
C ALA A 437 79.52 -41.29 -1.76
N GLN A 438 80.11 -41.13 -2.95
CA GLN A 438 80.09 -39.86 -3.69
C GLN A 438 78.68 -39.45 -4.13
N LEU A 439 77.88 -40.39 -4.66
CA LEU A 439 76.50 -40.13 -5.09
C LEU A 439 75.59 -39.72 -3.93
N TYR A 440 75.78 -40.31 -2.75
CA TYR A 440 74.99 -39.99 -1.55
C TYR A 440 75.22 -38.54 -1.08
N GLN A 441 76.47 -38.08 -1.02
CA GLN A 441 76.79 -36.68 -0.67
C GLN A 441 76.13 -35.67 -1.61
N GLN A 442 76.06 -35.99 -2.91
CA GLN A 442 75.42 -35.13 -3.91
C GLN A 442 73.90 -35.04 -3.71
N SER A 443 73.25 -36.18 -3.43
CA SER A 443 71.80 -36.25 -3.16
C SER A 443 71.39 -35.48 -1.89
N GLU A 444 72.15 -35.63 -0.80
CA GLU A 444 71.86 -34.97 0.48
C GLU A 444 71.94 -33.44 0.35
N SER A 445 72.93 -32.95 -0.39
CA SER A 445 73.09 -31.51 -0.67
C SER A 445 71.93 -30.93 -1.47
N ARG A 446 71.37 -31.70 -2.41
CA ARG A 446 70.22 -31.28 -3.23
C ARG A 446 68.91 -31.24 -2.43
N ILE A 447 68.69 -32.20 -1.53
CA ILE A 447 67.51 -32.21 -0.64
C ILE A 447 67.54 -31.02 0.34
N ARG A 448 68.71 -30.69 0.90
CA ARG A 448 68.87 -29.52 1.78
C ARG A 448 68.57 -28.20 1.06
N ALA A 449 68.92 -28.08 -0.22
CA ALA A 449 68.62 -26.90 -1.02
C ALA A 449 67.10 -26.75 -1.27
N LEU A 450 66.43 -27.84 -1.67
CA LEU A 450 64.98 -27.83 -1.93
C LEU A 450 64.15 -27.56 -0.66
N THR A 451 64.58 -28.09 0.49
CA THR A 451 63.88 -27.88 1.77
C THR A 451 63.91 -26.41 2.20
N ARG A 452 65.04 -25.72 2.01
CA ARG A 452 65.16 -24.28 2.27
C ARG A 452 64.25 -23.46 1.35
N LEU A 453 64.17 -23.85 0.08
CA LEU A 453 63.29 -23.20 -0.89
C LEU A 453 61.81 -23.35 -0.52
N TYR A 454 61.39 -24.53 -0.08
CA TYR A 454 60.01 -24.76 0.34
C TYR A 454 59.62 -23.96 1.60
N GLN A 455 60.51 -23.83 2.58
CA GLN A 455 60.25 -23.04 3.80
C GLN A 455 60.12 -21.53 3.51
N SER A 456 60.86 -21.05 2.52
CA SER A 456 60.79 -19.67 2.01
C SER A 456 59.42 -19.33 1.42
N LEU A 457 58.90 -20.22 0.57
CA LEU A 457 57.58 -20.07 -0.07
C LEU A 457 56.44 -19.92 0.94
N LEU A 458 56.48 -20.69 2.02
CA LEU A 458 55.48 -20.63 3.09
C LEU A 458 55.46 -19.28 3.82
N ARG A 459 56.62 -18.59 3.95
CA ARG A 459 56.68 -17.27 4.61
C ARG A 459 56.14 -16.16 3.72
N LEU A 460 56.51 -16.15 2.43
CA LEU A 460 56.06 -15.14 1.48
C LEU A 460 54.55 -15.19 1.23
N ALA A 461 53.96 -16.40 1.21
CA ALA A 461 52.52 -16.58 1.01
C ALA A 461 51.64 -16.08 2.18
N GLY A 462 52.22 -15.92 3.38
CA GLY A 462 51.48 -15.52 4.59
C GLY A 462 51.44 -14.00 4.85
N GLU A 463 52.22 -13.21 4.11
CA GLU A 463 52.32 -11.76 4.32
C GLU A 463 51.34 -11.02 3.42
N HIS A 464 50.54 -10.12 3.99
CA HIS A 464 49.45 -9.41 3.27
C HIS A 464 49.68 -7.90 3.24
N ASP A 465 50.64 -7.40 4.02
CA ASP A 465 51.08 -6.01 3.94
C ASP A 465 52.14 -5.88 2.83
N VAL A 466 51.83 -5.07 1.81
CA VAL A 466 52.72 -4.81 0.67
C VAL A 466 54.07 -4.24 1.12
N ALA A 467 54.13 -3.41 2.17
CA ALA A 467 55.37 -2.82 2.65
C ALA A 467 56.25 -3.86 3.37
N ALA A 468 55.64 -4.68 4.24
CA ALA A 468 56.34 -5.78 4.90
C ALA A 468 56.84 -6.82 3.89
N LEU A 469 55.99 -7.15 2.90
CA LEU A 469 56.32 -8.10 1.84
C LEU A 469 57.53 -7.66 1.01
N ARG A 470 57.65 -6.38 0.63
CA ARG A 470 58.83 -5.87 -0.10
C ARG A 470 60.13 -6.14 0.65
N ARG A 471 60.13 -5.88 1.96
CA ARG A 471 61.30 -6.10 2.81
C ARG A 471 61.60 -7.58 2.99
N HIS A 472 60.58 -8.41 3.19
CA HIS A 472 60.74 -9.86 3.29
C HIS A 472 61.29 -10.48 2.00
N ILE A 473 60.82 -10.07 0.83
CA ILE A 473 61.37 -10.53 -0.47
C ILE A 473 62.88 -10.26 -0.57
N LEU A 474 63.31 -9.06 -0.16
CA LEU A 474 64.73 -8.69 -0.20
C LEU A 474 65.58 -9.44 0.83
N GLN A 475 65.05 -9.63 2.04
CA GLN A 475 65.74 -10.39 3.09
C GLN A 475 65.93 -11.85 2.67
N GLU A 476 64.88 -12.45 2.12
CA GLU A 476 64.89 -13.83 1.68
C GLU A 476 65.82 -14.05 0.48
N ALA A 477 65.91 -13.07 -0.43
CA ALA A 477 66.89 -13.06 -1.51
C ALA A 477 68.34 -13.08 -0.99
N LEU A 478 68.65 -12.31 0.06
CA LEU A 478 69.97 -12.27 0.68
C LEU A 478 70.29 -13.53 1.50
N ASP A 479 69.30 -14.11 2.18
CA ASP A 479 69.46 -15.33 2.98
C ASP A 479 69.70 -16.56 2.09
N MET A 480 69.04 -16.63 0.93
CA MET A 480 69.24 -17.70 -0.04
C MET A 480 70.57 -17.58 -0.78
N LEU A 481 70.92 -16.36 -1.19
CA LEU A 481 72.10 -16.06 -1.98
C LEU A 481 72.89 -14.93 -1.33
N PRO A 482 73.93 -15.26 -0.54
CA PRO A 482 74.77 -14.27 0.10
C PRO A 482 75.33 -13.28 -0.92
N ALA A 483 75.00 -12.01 -0.70
CA ALA A 483 75.40 -10.90 -1.53
C ALA A 483 75.56 -9.63 -0.69
N ARG A 484 76.26 -8.64 -1.23
CA ARG A 484 76.50 -7.39 -0.50
C ARG A 484 75.21 -6.62 -0.23
N ALA A 485 74.31 -6.55 -1.20
CA ALA A 485 73.07 -5.77 -1.10
C ALA A 485 71.98 -6.30 -2.03
N ALA A 486 70.73 -5.93 -1.75
CA ALA A 486 69.57 -6.26 -2.60
C ALA A 486 68.64 -5.05 -2.76
N ALA A 487 67.96 -4.95 -3.90
CA ALA A 487 67.05 -3.86 -4.22
C ALA A 487 65.83 -4.35 -5.03
N LEU A 488 64.69 -3.72 -4.79
CA LEU A 488 63.45 -3.97 -5.53
C LEU A 488 63.03 -2.68 -6.25
N PHE A 489 62.88 -2.76 -7.57
CA PHE A 489 62.42 -1.67 -8.42
C PHE A 489 61.00 -1.97 -8.94
N ILE A 490 60.08 -1.00 -8.89
CA ILE A 490 58.70 -1.15 -9.36
C ILE A 490 58.47 -0.25 -10.57
N LYS A 491 57.78 -0.77 -11.58
CA LYS A 491 57.42 -0.05 -12.80
C LYS A 491 56.23 0.90 -12.56
N ARG A 492 56.36 2.17 -12.95
CA ARG A 492 55.26 3.12 -13.12
C ARG A 492 55.42 3.79 -14.49
N GLY A 493 54.50 3.52 -15.41
CA GLY A 493 54.66 3.91 -16.82
C GLY A 493 55.85 3.19 -17.47
N GLU A 494 56.66 3.90 -18.26
CA GLU A 494 57.88 3.37 -18.90
C GLU A 494 59.12 3.38 -17.98
N HIS A 495 58.93 3.64 -16.69
CA HIS A 495 60.02 3.93 -15.77
C HIS A 495 60.00 3.02 -14.53
N LEU A 496 61.17 2.66 -14.02
CA LEU A 496 61.35 1.86 -12.80
C LEU A 496 61.80 2.75 -11.64
N PHE A 497 61.08 2.64 -10.53
CA PHE A 497 61.32 3.38 -9.29
C PHE A 497 61.83 2.45 -8.21
N LEU A 498 62.84 2.87 -7.43
CA LEU A 498 63.30 2.09 -6.29
C LEU A 498 62.22 2.06 -5.19
N ALA A 499 61.72 0.86 -4.89
CA ALA A 499 60.63 0.65 -3.94
C ALA A 499 61.11 0.26 -2.54
N GLU A 500 62.17 -0.54 -2.44
CA GLU A 500 62.80 -0.95 -1.17
C GLU A 500 64.24 -1.43 -1.46
N HIS A 501 65.13 -1.37 -0.46
CA HIS A 501 66.51 -1.88 -0.57
C HIS A 501 67.06 -2.35 0.79
N ILE A 502 68.05 -3.23 0.78
CA ILE A 502 68.82 -3.68 1.95
C ILE A 502 70.31 -3.51 1.66
N ASN A 503 71.08 -2.98 2.63
CA ASN A 503 72.54 -2.79 2.58
C ASN A 503 73.09 -1.92 1.42
N MET A 504 72.26 -1.05 0.81
CA MET A 504 72.72 0.00 -0.09
C MET A 504 72.96 1.32 0.67
N GLN A 505 74.06 2.04 0.36
CA GLN A 505 74.36 3.33 0.99
C GLN A 505 73.35 4.41 0.55
N ARG A 506 72.77 5.14 1.52
CA ARG A 506 71.86 6.26 1.27
C ARG A 506 72.65 7.49 0.76
N HIS A 507 72.83 7.61 -0.54
CA HIS A 507 73.06 8.92 -1.15
C HIS A 507 71.70 9.55 -1.47
N THR A 508 71.34 10.55 -0.66
CA THR A 508 70.18 11.48 -0.75
C THR A 508 69.14 11.22 -1.87
N ASN A 509 67.89 10.97 -1.44
CA ASN A 509 66.66 10.79 -2.22
C ASN A 509 66.69 9.71 -3.33
N LEU A 510 66.69 8.44 -2.92
CA LEU A 510 66.60 7.28 -3.83
C LEU A 510 65.15 6.97 -4.30
N HIS A 511 64.11 7.61 -3.74
CA HIS A 511 62.70 7.39 -4.13
C HIS A 511 62.34 7.97 -5.52
N GLU A 512 63.27 8.69 -6.16
CA GLU A 512 63.08 9.42 -7.43
C GLU A 512 64.08 8.96 -8.51
N ILE A 513 64.45 7.67 -8.46
CA ILE A 513 65.39 7.05 -9.38
C ILE A 513 64.65 6.41 -10.56
N LEU A 514 65.14 6.66 -11.76
CA LEU A 514 64.64 6.19 -13.04
C LEU A 514 65.73 5.34 -13.74
N LEU A 515 65.49 4.04 -13.95
CA LEU A 515 66.31 3.26 -14.89
C LEU A 515 65.81 3.51 -16.32
N GLN A 516 66.70 3.84 -17.27
CA GLN A 516 66.32 4.08 -18.68
C GLN A 516 65.87 2.79 -19.38
N GLY A 517 64.98 2.93 -20.37
CA GLY A 517 64.21 1.85 -21.01
C GLY A 517 64.99 0.67 -21.61
N ASP A 518 66.29 0.81 -21.88
CA ASP A 518 67.14 -0.30 -22.34
C ASP A 518 67.28 -1.41 -21.30
N PHE A 519 67.24 -1.09 -19.99
CA PHE A 519 67.40 -2.09 -18.93
C PHE A 519 66.13 -2.96 -18.74
N ILE A 520 64.94 -2.37 -18.91
CA ILE A 520 63.66 -3.10 -18.87
C ILE A 520 63.58 -4.04 -20.08
N THR A 521 63.98 -3.55 -21.26
CA THR A 521 64.00 -4.33 -22.50
C THR A 521 64.99 -5.50 -22.43
N PHE A 522 66.15 -5.30 -21.80
CA PHE A 522 67.18 -6.31 -21.56
C PHE A 522 66.71 -7.44 -20.60
N VAL A 523 66.08 -7.10 -19.48
CA VAL A 523 65.58 -8.10 -18.50
C VAL A 523 64.33 -8.83 -19.02
N ARG A 524 63.46 -8.14 -19.78
CA ARG A 524 62.25 -8.72 -20.39
C ARG A 524 62.53 -9.77 -21.47
N ALA A 525 63.68 -9.68 -22.16
CA ALA A 525 64.01 -10.56 -23.28
C ALA A 525 64.64 -11.91 -22.89
N ILE A 526 65.23 -12.04 -21.68
CA ILE A 526 66.14 -13.16 -21.34
C ILE A 526 65.75 -13.89 -20.03
N GLY A 527 64.97 -13.28 -19.14
CA GLY A 527 64.69 -13.83 -17.80
C GLY A 527 65.72 -13.38 -16.76
N ALA A 528 65.94 -14.16 -15.70
CA ALA A 528 66.95 -13.84 -14.70
C ALA A 528 68.36 -13.79 -15.35
N THR A 529 69.05 -12.67 -15.20
CA THR A 529 70.29 -12.36 -15.93
C THR A 529 71.39 -11.89 -14.98
N THR A 530 72.64 -12.06 -15.41
CA THR A 530 73.83 -11.62 -14.68
C THR A 530 74.51 -10.50 -15.45
N GLY A 531 74.97 -9.46 -14.76
CA GLY A 531 75.79 -8.40 -15.36
C GLY A 531 77.05 -8.12 -14.57
N GLN A 532 78.01 -7.47 -15.21
CA GLN A 532 79.28 -7.03 -14.62
C GLN A 532 79.42 -5.51 -14.72
N GLY A 533 80.00 -4.90 -13.69
CA GLY A 533 80.22 -3.46 -13.59
C GLY A 533 79.02 -2.66 -13.08
N PRO A 534 79.19 -1.34 -12.93
CA PRO A 534 78.21 -0.47 -12.28
C PRO A 534 76.94 -0.28 -13.12
N ILE A 535 75.79 -0.10 -12.46
CA ILE A 535 74.48 0.13 -13.10
C ILE A 535 74.19 1.63 -13.12
N GLN A 536 73.94 2.21 -14.30
CA GLN A 536 73.63 3.65 -14.46
C GLN A 536 72.13 3.91 -14.58
N GLY A 537 71.67 5.06 -14.07
CA GLY A 537 70.30 5.55 -14.25
C GLY A 537 70.20 7.08 -14.17
N LYS A 538 68.99 7.63 -14.27
CA LYS A 538 68.71 9.08 -14.16
C LYS A 538 67.81 9.40 -12.97
N ARG A 539 67.93 10.58 -12.39
CA ARG A 539 67.02 11.14 -11.40
C ARG A 539 65.90 11.94 -12.09
N ASN A 540 64.81 12.25 -11.38
CA ASN A 540 63.71 13.08 -11.89
C ASN A 540 64.15 14.49 -12.35
N ASP A 541 65.23 15.03 -11.77
CA ASP A 541 65.85 16.30 -12.17
C ASP A 541 66.74 16.21 -13.43
N GLY A 542 66.85 15.01 -14.03
CA GLY A 542 67.64 14.74 -15.22
C GLY A 542 69.10 14.37 -14.97
N SER A 543 69.60 14.44 -13.73
CA SER A 543 70.99 14.09 -13.39
C SER A 543 71.22 12.56 -13.39
N THR A 544 72.42 12.13 -13.79
CA THR A 544 72.80 10.71 -13.84
C THR A 544 73.26 10.22 -12.46
N PHE A 545 72.88 8.99 -12.09
CA PHE A 545 73.38 8.31 -10.90
C PHE A 545 73.94 6.92 -11.26
N THR A 546 74.85 6.42 -10.44
CA THR A 546 75.54 5.14 -10.64
C THR A 546 75.43 4.27 -9.40
N ILE A 547 74.99 3.03 -9.55
CA ILE A 547 75.04 1.99 -8.53
C ILE A 547 76.33 1.21 -8.72
N GLU A 548 77.31 1.46 -7.85
CA GLU A 548 78.59 0.76 -7.85
C GLU A 548 78.42 -0.72 -7.46
N CYS A 549 78.78 -1.61 -8.39
CA CYS A 549 78.89 -3.06 -8.16
C CYS A 549 79.90 -3.68 -9.14
N LYS A 550 80.51 -4.80 -8.73
CA LYS A 550 81.40 -5.62 -9.58
C LYS A 550 80.58 -6.57 -10.44
N GLN A 551 79.53 -7.16 -9.86
CA GLN A 551 78.61 -8.07 -10.54
C GLN A 551 77.22 -8.01 -9.90
N TYR A 552 76.18 -8.35 -10.67
CA TYR A 552 74.81 -8.38 -10.17
C TYR A 552 74.00 -9.50 -10.80
N ILE A 553 72.91 -9.90 -10.11
CA ILE A 553 71.85 -10.77 -10.64
C ILE A 553 70.56 -9.96 -10.64
N ALA A 554 69.87 -9.91 -11.77
CA ALA A 554 68.58 -9.24 -11.90
C ALA A 554 67.52 -10.27 -12.33
N ALA A 555 66.35 -10.24 -11.70
CA ALA A 555 65.22 -11.10 -12.06
C ALA A 555 63.92 -10.30 -12.17
N PRO A 556 63.09 -10.54 -13.20
CA PRO A 556 61.81 -9.86 -13.34
C PRO A 556 60.77 -10.47 -12.40
N LEU A 557 60.00 -9.60 -11.75
CA LEU A 557 58.73 -9.94 -11.14
C LEU A 557 57.65 -9.59 -12.16
N ALA A 558 57.08 -10.63 -12.78
CA ALA A 558 56.13 -10.51 -13.87
C ALA A 558 54.85 -11.28 -13.58
N TRP A 559 53.71 -10.67 -13.91
CA TRP A 559 52.39 -11.28 -13.91
C TRP A 559 51.65 -10.86 -15.18
N GLU A 560 50.74 -11.71 -15.68
CA GLU A 560 50.04 -11.51 -16.97
C GLU A 560 50.97 -11.22 -18.18
N ASN A 561 52.18 -11.80 -18.22
CA ASN A 561 53.22 -11.54 -19.24
C ASN A 561 53.76 -10.09 -19.27
N GLU A 562 53.53 -9.31 -18.21
CA GLU A 562 54.10 -7.96 -18.06
C GLU A 562 55.10 -7.90 -16.90
N VAL A 563 56.31 -7.40 -17.16
CA VAL A 563 57.29 -7.11 -16.10
C VAL A 563 56.84 -5.85 -15.37
N ARG A 564 56.52 -5.99 -14.09
CA ARG A 564 55.98 -4.92 -13.25
C ARG A 564 56.95 -4.53 -12.12
N ALA A 565 57.90 -5.39 -11.80
CA ALA A 565 59.00 -5.08 -10.91
C ALA A 565 60.28 -5.84 -11.31
N ILE A 566 61.44 -5.39 -10.80
CA ILE A 566 62.74 -6.04 -10.96
C ILE A 566 63.37 -6.21 -9.58
N LEU A 567 63.74 -7.44 -9.25
CA LEU A 567 64.52 -7.79 -8.08
C LEU A 567 66.00 -7.85 -8.46
N LEU A 568 66.84 -7.16 -7.70
CA LEU A 568 68.26 -6.99 -7.97
C LEU A 568 69.09 -7.45 -6.77
N LEU A 569 70.11 -8.26 -7.03
CA LEU A 569 71.09 -8.73 -6.06
C LEU A 569 72.47 -8.22 -6.48
N LEU A 570 73.18 -7.53 -5.59
CA LEU A 570 74.44 -6.82 -5.88
C LEU A 570 75.61 -7.52 -5.20
N ASP A 571 76.65 -7.80 -5.99
CA ASP A 571 77.88 -8.50 -5.60
C ASP A 571 77.63 -9.84 -4.86
N PRO A 572 76.90 -10.80 -5.47
CA PRO A 572 76.81 -12.18 -4.96
C PRO A 572 78.19 -12.84 -4.81
N GLU A 573 78.33 -13.70 -3.79
CA GLU A 573 79.58 -14.46 -3.56
C GLU A 573 79.87 -15.51 -4.65
N LYS A 574 78.83 -16.11 -5.24
CA LYS A 574 78.93 -17.10 -6.33
C LYS A 574 77.92 -16.81 -7.43
N VAL A 575 78.41 -16.70 -8.66
CA VAL A 575 77.58 -16.56 -9.88
C VAL A 575 77.77 -17.81 -10.74
N ALA A 576 76.85 -18.76 -10.60
CA ALA A 576 76.79 -19.99 -11.38
C ALA A 576 75.38 -20.20 -11.94
N ASN A 577 75.21 -21.02 -12.99
CA ASN A 577 73.91 -21.26 -13.62
C ASN A 577 72.85 -21.76 -12.62
N ASP A 578 73.24 -22.63 -11.68
CA ASP A 578 72.34 -23.14 -10.65
C ASP A 578 71.85 -22.02 -9.70
N THR A 579 72.71 -21.04 -9.41
CA THR A 579 72.37 -19.87 -8.57
C THR A 579 71.36 -18.95 -9.25
N VAL A 580 71.51 -18.70 -10.56
CA VAL A 580 70.58 -17.88 -11.35
C VAL A 580 69.22 -18.55 -11.45
N GLN A 581 69.16 -19.88 -11.60
CA GLN A 581 67.91 -20.63 -11.62
C GLN A 581 67.15 -20.56 -10.29
N ILE A 582 67.85 -20.68 -9.16
CA ILE A 582 67.25 -20.55 -7.82
C ILE A 582 66.70 -19.14 -7.62
N PHE A 583 67.46 -18.11 -7.99
CA PHE A 583 67.01 -16.72 -7.89
C PHE A 583 65.82 -16.41 -8.79
N SER A 584 65.78 -16.99 -10.00
CA SER A 584 64.64 -16.86 -10.91
C SER A 584 63.37 -17.49 -10.32
N LEU A 585 63.49 -18.63 -9.65
CA LEU A 585 62.34 -19.30 -9.02
C LEU A 585 61.81 -18.47 -7.84
N LEU A 586 62.71 -17.93 -7.01
CA LEU A 586 62.33 -16.99 -5.94
C LEU A 586 61.60 -15.77 -6.50
N ALA A 587 62.09 -15.19 -7.60
CA ALA A 587 61.48 -14.01 -8.22
C ALA A 587 60.08 -14.29 -8.78
N GLN A 588 59.83 -15.46 -9.36
CA GLN A 588 58.50 -15.87 -9.84
C GLN A 588 57.48 -15.99 -8.69
N GLU A 589 57.91 -16.59 -7.58
CA GLU A 589 57.06 -16.80 -6.41
C GLU A 589 56.82 -15.49 -5.65
N ALA A 590 57.85 -14.65 -5.55
CA ALA A 590 57.72 -13.28 -5.06
C ALA A 590 56.74 -12.46 -5.92
N ALA A 591 56.72 -12.66 -7.24
CA ALA A 591 55.76 -11.97 -8.12
C ALA A 591 54.31 -12.37 -7.81
N ALA A 592 54.03 -13.66 -7.65
CA ALA A 592 52.69 -14.16 -7.30
C ALA A 592 52.23 -13.68 -5.92
N ALA A 593 53.10 -13.71 -4.92
CA ALA A 593 52.78 -13.17 -3.59
C ALA A 593 52.53 -11.66 -3.62
N TYR A 594 53.34 -10.93 -4.39
CA TYR A 594 53.23 -9.48 -4.54
C TYR A 594 51.95 -9.05 -5.27
N GLU A 595 51.55 -9.77 -6.32
CA GLU A 595 50.29 -9.57 -7.04
C GLU A 595 49.07 -9.77 -6.13
N ASN A 596 49.07 -10.88 -5.38
CA ASN A 596 47.97 -11.19 -4.45
C ASN A 596 47.84 -10.13 -3.34
N ALA A 597 48.95 -9.69 -2.75
CA ALA A 597 48.94 -8.64 -1.73
C ALA A 597 48.44 -7.29 -2.29
N LEU A 598 48.80 -6.96 -3.54
CA LEU A 598 48.33 -5.74 -4.20
C LEU A 598 46.82 -5.78 -4.47
N LEU A 599 46.31 -6.92 -4.97
CA LEU A 599 44.89 -7.12 -5.23
C LEU A 599 44.05 -7.07 -3.95
N LEU A 600 44.50 -7.74 -2.89
CA LEU A 600 43.83 -7.71 -1.59
C LEU A 600 43.79 -6.31 -0.98
N ALA A 601 44.89 -5.55 -1.08
CA ALA A 601 44.93 -4.17 -0.63
C ALA A 601 43.94 -3.28 -1.42
N GLN A 602 43.78 -3.52 -2.72
CA GLN A 602 42.84 -2.80 -3.58
C GLN A 602 41.37 -3.13 -3.24
N GLU A 603 41.03 -4.41 -3.07
CA GLU A 603 39.68 -4.84 -2.69
C GLU A 603 39.29 -4.33 -1.29
N LYS A 604 40.23 -4.36 -0.33
CA LYS A 604 39.99 -3.83 1.01
C LYS A 604 39.67 -2.33 0.99
N ARG A 605 40.46 -1.53 0.25
CA ARG A 605 40.17 -0.09 0.06
C ARG A 605 38.81 0.16 -0.59
N ARG A 606 38.45 -0.67 -1.59
CA ARG A 606 37.16 -0.56 -2.29
C ARG A 606 35.98 -0.83 -1.36
N ILE A 607 36.09 -1.83 -0.47
CA ILE A 607 35.07 -2.13 0.54
C ILE A 607 34.95 -1.00 1.56
N GLU A 608 36.06 -0.45 2.05
CA GLU A 608 36.08 0.68 2.99
C GLU A 608 35.38 1.91 2.38
N GLN A 609 35.68 2.23 1.13
CA GLN A 609 35.03 3.32 0.38
C GLN A 609 33.53 3.10 0.20
N LEU A 610 33.10 1.90 -0.19
CA LEU A 610 31.68 1.56 -0.34
C LEU A 610 30.91 1.60 0.98
N THR A 611 31.54 1.18 2.08
CA THR A 611 30.94 1.17 3.42
C THR A 611 30.69 2.59 3.91
N LEU A 612 31.66 3.48 3.73
CA LEU A 612 31.54 4.89 4.07
C LEU A 612 30.43 5.58 3.26
N LEU A 613 30.37 5.28 1.96
CA LEU A 613 29.34 5.79 1.07
C LEU A 613 27.94 5.29 1.46
N HIS A 614 27.82 4.02 1.85
CA HIS A 614 26.58 3.45 2.35
C HIS A 614 26.13 4.07 3.68
N GLU A 615 27.07 4.36 4.59
CA GLU A 615 26.75 5.01 5.87
C GLU A 615 26.22 6.43 5.66
N ILE A 616 26.88 7.22 4.80
CA ILE A 616 26.42 8.57 4.44
C ILE A 616 25.04 8.48 3.80
N GLY A 617 24.87 7.61 2.78
CA GLY A 617 23.60 7.39 2.11
C GLY A 617 22.44 7.06 3.05
N ARG A 618 22.67 6.19 4.05
CA ARG A 618 21.65 5.83 5.04
C ARG A 618 21.18 7.02 5.87
N ARG A 619 22.08 7.95 6.22
CA ARG A 619 21.75 9.15 7.00
C ARG A 619 20.96 10.17 6.16
N LEU A 620 21.25 10.27 4.86
CA LEU A 620 20.55 11.20 3.94
C LEU A 620 19.04 10.95 3.88
N TYR A 621 18.60 9.69 3.97
CA TYR A 621 17.17 9.35 3.88
C TYR A 621 16.37 9.61 5.15
N THR A 622 17.03 9.89 6.29
CA THR A 622 16.34 10.08 7.57
C THR A 622 16.01 11.54 7.88
N ILE A 623 16.64 12.49 7.19
CA ILE A 623 16.50 13.91 7.48
C ILE A 623 15.57 14.53 6.42
N LEU A 624 14.40 15.00 6.87
CA LEU A 624 13.39 15.63 6.02
C LEU A 624 13.50 17.16 6.00
N ASP A 625 14.25 17.75 6.93
CA ASP A 625 14.56 19.18 6.91
C ASP A 625 15.74 19.47 5.99
N LEU A 626 15.51 20.30 4.96
CA LEU A 626 16.51 20.58 3.92
C LEU A 626 17.77 21.25 4.49
N ASP A 627 17.64 22.19 5.42
CA ASP A 627 18.79 22.95 5.92
C ASP A 627 19.68 22.07 6.81
N HIS A 628 19.04 21.24 7.66
CA HIS A 628 19.74 20.26 8.48
C HIS A 628 20.39 19.17 7.63
N LEU A 629 19.70 18.67 6.60
CA LEU A 629 20.23 17.69 5.65
C LEU A 629 21.52 18.20 5.00
N LEU A 630 21.46 19.39 4.38
CA LEU A 630 22.59 19.97 3.66
C LEU A 630 23.79 20.22 4.60
N THR A 631 23.53 20.69 5.82
CA THR A 631 24.57 20.91 6.83
C THR A 631 25.24 19.61 7.25
N GLU A 632 24.47 18.57 7.55
CA GLU A 632 25.03 17.25 7.93
C GLU A 632 25.85 16.63 6.79
N VAL A 633 25.43 16.81 5.54
CA VAL A 633 26.16 16.31 4.36
C VAL A 633 27.54 16.94 4.26
N VAL A 634 27.64 18.28 4.32
CA VAL A 634 28.93 18.95 4.16
C VAL A 634 29.91 18.56 5.28
N PHE A 635 29.45 18.43 6.52
CA PHE A 635 30.27 17.96 7.63
C PHE A 635 30.61 16.47 7.56
N ALA A 636 29.71 15.63 7.02
CA ALA A 636 30.00 14.21 6.80
C ALA A 636 31.11 14.03 5.75
N ILE A 637 31.04 14.73 4.62
CA ILE A 637 32.06 14.69 3.56
C ILE A 637 33.40 15.22 4.10
N GLN A 638 33.38 16.34 4.83
CA GLN A 638 34.60 16.90 5.42
C GLN A 638 35.27 15.93 6.40
N ARG A 639 34.51 15.31 7.32
CA ARG A 639 35.04 14.34 8.29
C ARG A 639 35.56 13.07 7.62
N ALA A 640 34.90 12.64 6.55
CA ALA A 640 35.25 11.43 5.82
C ALA A 640 36.56 11.57 5.02
N TYR A 641 36.77 12.72 4.36
CA TYR A 641 37.83 12.89 3.38
C TYR A 641 38.88 13.96 3.74
N GLY A 642 38.65 14.76 4.78
CA GLY A 642 39.61 15.74 5.29
C GLY A 642 39.81 16.95 4.39
N TYR A 643 38.89 17.23 3.47
CA TYR A 643 38.94 18.42 2.61
C TYR A 643 38.90 19.69 3.44
N ALA A 644 39.61 20.74 2.99
CA ALA A 644 39.71 21.99 3.73
C ALA A 644 38.35 22.68 3.86
N GLN A 645 37.57 22.69 2.78
CA GLN A 645 36.18 23.16 2.78
C GLN A 645 35.26 22.35 1.87
N VAL A 646 34.02 22.23 2.31
CA VAL A 646 32.93 21.60 1.56
C VAL A 646 31.72 22.53 1.59
N ASN A 647 31.19 22.84 0.42
CA ASN A 647 30.10 23.78 0.20
C ASN A 647 29.01 23.13 -0.65
N ILE A 648 27.75 23.42 -0.37
CA ILE A 648 26.63 23.13 -1.27
C ILE A 648 25.97 24.44 -1.65
N ASN A 649 25.88 24.68 -2.95
CA ASN A 649 25.17 25.81 -3.52
C ASN A 649 23.89 25.31 -4.19
N LEU A 650 22.74 25.90 -3.87
CA LEU A 650 21.48 25.60 -4.57
C LEU A 650 21.29 26.60 -5.71
N VAL A 651 20.89 26.10 -6.88
CA VAL A 651 20.65 26.93 -8.06
C VAL A 651 19.18 27.36 -8.08
N LYS A 652 18.95 28.66 -8.21
CA LYS A 652 17.63 29.26 -8.40
C LYS A 652 17.75 30.38 -9.44
N ASP A 653 16.98 30.27 -10.52
CA ASP A 653 17.01 31.19 -11.66
C ASP A 653 18.43 31.32 -12.26
N GLU A 654 18.95 32.55 -12.45
CA GLU A 654 20.30 32.79 -12.98
C GLU A 654 21.42 32.70 -11.92
N TYR A 655 21.13 32.23 -10.70
CA TYR A 655 22.00 32.39 -9.54
C TYR A 655 22.19 31.11 -8.71
N ALA A 656 23.42 30.89 -8.23
CA ALA A 656 23.77 29.84 -7.29
C ALA A 656 23.97 30.44 -5.88
N TYR A 657 23.15 29.99 -4.93
CA TYR A 657 23.11 30.47 -3.55
C TYR A 657 23.79 29.48 -2.62
N LEU A 658 24.70 29.96 -1.77
CA LEU A 658 25.36 29.12 -0.77
C LEU A 658 24.33 28.66 0.28
N ALA A 659 24.01 27.36 0.28
CA ALA A 659 22.99 26.77 1.13
C ALA A 659 23.59 26.09 2.37
N ALA A 660 24.77 25.48 2.24
CA ALA A 660 25.51 24.91 3.37
C ALA A 660 27.02 25.02 3.14
N THR A 661 27.78 25.15 4.22
CA THR A 661 29.26 25.14 4.19
C THR A 661 29.82 24.66 5.53
N THR A 662 30.99 24.03 5.47
CA THR A 662 31.78 23.66 6.66
C THR A 662 32.41 24.87 7.36
N ASP A 663 32.47 26.03 6.71
CA ASP A 663 32.91 27.29 7.31
C ASP A 663 31.71 28.19 7.62
N THR A 664 31.24 28.14 8.86
CA THR A 664 30.14 28.98 9.35
C THR A 664 30.38 30.49 9.20
N SER A 665 31.63 30.94 9.13
CA SER A 665 31.96 32.36 8.91
C SER A 665 31.72 32.80 7.46
N LEU A 666 31.91 31.89 6.51
CA LEU A 666 31.57 32.07 5.10
C LEU A 666 30.06 32.17 4.88
N LEU A 667 29.27 31.32 5.55
CA LEU A 667 27.81 31.29 5.43
C LEU A 667 27.22 32.67 5.76
N THR A 668 27.73 33.34 6.80
CA THR A 668 27.32 34.70 7.20
C THR A 668 27.77 35.78 6.21
N ARG A 669 28.96 35.65 5.60
CA ARG A 669 29.51 36.62 4.61
C ARG A 669 28.87 36.50 3.23
N ARG A 670 28.41 35.30 2.84
CA ARG A 670 27.94 34.97 1.47
C ARG A 670 26.43 34.79 1.34
N LYS A 671 25.65 34.75 2.44
CA LYS A 671 24.18 34.60 2.40
C LYS A 671 23.46 35.57 1.45
N ASN A 672 24.07 36.75 1.20
CA ASN A 672 23.51 37.83 0.38
C ASN A 672 24.29 38.11 -0.93
N ARG A 673 25.24 37.25 -1.35
CA ARG A 673 26.00 37.42 -2.61
C ARG A 673 26.03 36.11 -3.41
N PRO A 674 24.96 35.77 -4.13
CA PRO A 674 24.92 34.58 -4.99
C PRO A 674 25.90 34.70 -6.16
N LEU A 675 26.32 33.56 -6.69
CA LEU A 675 27.18 33.48 -7.88
C LEU A 675 26.32 33.44 -9.14
N LYS A 676 26.65 34.23 -10.16
CA LYS A 676 25.91 34.18 -11.43
C LYS A 676 26.27 32.91 -12.23
N VAL A 677 25.25 32.14 -12.59
CA VAL A 677 25.38 30.89 -13.35
C VAL A 677 26.02 31.17 -14.72
N GLY A 678 27.04 30.38 -15.08
CA GLY A 678 27.77 30.46 -16.35
C GLY A 678 28.86 31.52 -16.43
N SER A 679 28.77 32.61 -15.65
CA SER A 679 29.70 33.75 -15.75
C SER A 679 30.61 33.95 -14.53
N GLU A 680 30.32 33.35 -13.38
CA GLU A 680 31.12 33.55 -12.15
C GLU A 680 31.54 32.24 -11.49
N GLY A 681 32.85 32.01 -11.39
CA GLY A 681 33.41 30.92 -10.58
C GLY A 681 33.34 29.54 -11.24
N ILE A 682 34.10 28.60 -10.68
CA ILE A 682 34.03 27.17 -11.02
C ILE A 682 32.62 26.64 -10.73
N VAL A 683 32.01 27.04 -9.61
CA VAL A 683 30.62 26.73 -9.26
C VAL A 683 29.62 27.21 -10.33
N GLY A 684 29.72 28.46 -10.80
CA GLY A 684 28.82 28.97 -11.84
C GLY A 684 29.01 28.27 -13.18
N HIS A 685 30.24 27.89 -13.53
CA HIS A 685 30.53 27.11 -14.73
C HIS A 685 29.89 25.71 -14.69
N VAL A 686 30.03 25.00 -13.56
CA VAL A 686 29.43 23.67 -13.37
C VAL A 686 27.90 23.77 -13.36
N ALA A 687 27.33 24.79 -12.73
CA ALA A 687 25.88 25.03 -12.74
C ALA A 687 25.32 25.21 -14.18
N ALA A 688 26.05 25.92 -15.05
CA ALA A 688 25.60 26.17 -16.43
C ALA A 688 25.81 24.98 -17.36
N THR A 689 26.91 24.23 -17.19
CA THR A 689 27.28 23.15 -18.12
C THR A 689 26.73 21.79 -17.71
N GLY A 690 26.39 21.60 -16.43
CA GLY A 690 26.03 20.30 -15.88
C GLY A 690 27.18 19.28 -15.97
N LYS A 691 28.43 19.70 -16.14
CA LYS A 691 29.59 18.81 -16.19
C LYS A 691 30.46 19.02 -14.96
N PRO A 692 30.91 17.95 -14.29
CA PRO A 692 31.84 18.09 -13.17
C PRO A 692 33.17 18.65 -13.66
N LEU A 693 33.85 19.40 -12.79
CA LEU A 693 35.12 20.04 -13.10
C LEU A 693 36.10 19.83 -11.94
N ILE A 694 37.29 19.30 -12.25
CA ILE A 694 38.42 19.20 -11.32
C ILE A 694 39.48 20.22 -11.72
N VAL A 695 39.87 21.07 -10.78
CA VAL A 695 40.94 22.05 -10.94
C VAL A 695 41.98 21.81 -9.86
N ASN A 696 43.04 21.07 -10.21
CA ASN A 696 44.10 20.69 -9.28
C ASN A 696 45.11 21.80 -8.96
N ASP A 697 45.07 22.90 -9.72
CA ASP A 697 45.72 24.16 -9.34
C ASP A 697 44.86 25.34 -9.81
N VAL A 698 44.12 25.95 -8.88
CA VAL A 698 43.18 27.03 -9.19
C VAL A 698 43.85 28.28 -9.75
N GLN A 699 45.16 28.46 -9.51
CA GLN A 699 45.92 29.57 -10.13
C GLN A 699 46.02 29.46 -11.65
N ASN A 700 45.83 28.26 -12.20
CA ASN A 700 45.89 27.99 -13.63
C ASN A 700 44.50 27.95 -14.29
N SER A 701 43.43 28.27 -13.55
CA SER A 701 42.05 28.23 -14.06
C SER A 701 41.51 29.63 -14.34
N ALA A 702 40.98 29.81 -15.56
CA ALA A 702 40.29 31.04 -15.96
C ALA A 702 38.94 31.25 -15.23
N PHE A 703 38.42 30.20 -14.58
CA PHE A 703 37.14 30.22 -13.87
C PHE A 703 37.28 30.45 -12.36
N TYR A 704 38.50 30.53 -11.84
CA TYR A 704 38.70 30.70 -10.40
C TYR A 704 38.32 32.11 -9.95
N VAL A 705 37.41 32.20 -8.97
CA VAL A 705 37.07 33.45 -8.29
C VAL A 705 37.69 33.40 -6.89
N PRO A 706 38.74 34.20 -6.63
CA PRO A 706 39.47 34.17 -5.36
C PRO A 706 38.58 34.72 -4.25
N THR A 707 37.80 33.83 -3.64
CA THR A 707 36.89 34.17 -2.55
C THR A 707 37.40 33.66 -1.20
N LEU A 708 38.31 32.68 -1.25
CA LEU A 708 38.96 32.07 -0.10
C LEU A 708 40.46 32.12 -0.36
N GLU A 709 41.19 32.79 0.53
CA GLU A 709 42.60 33.15 0.29
C GLU A 709 43.56 31.94 0.26
N GLN A 710 43.10 30.74 0.65
CA GLN A 710 43.94 29.55 0.80
C GLN A 710 43.63 28.41 -0.17
N THR A 711 42.63 28.54 -1.05
CA THR A 711 42.26 27.46 -1.98
C THR A 711 43.33 27.28 -3.05
N ARG A 712 43.84 26.05 -3.20
CA ARG A 712 44.82 25.65 -4.21
C ARG A 712 44.28 24.63 -5.20
N ALA A 713 43.36 23.79 -4.78
CA ALA A 713 42.62 22.90 -5.66
C ALA A 713 41.11 23.00 -5.36
N GLU A 714 40.28 22.87 -6.40
CA GLU A 714 38.82 22.93 -6.32
C GLU A 714 38.20 21.84 -7.22
N MET A 715 37.20 21.12 -6.68
CA MET A 715 36.38 20.17 -7.41
C MET A 715 34.91 20.55 -7.24
N ALA A 716 34.20 20.72 -8.35
CA ALA A 716 32.77 21.03 -8.34
C ALA A 716 31.98 19.98 -9.12
N LEU A 717 30.87 19.52 -8.52
CA LEU A 717 29.98 18.50 -9.06
C LEU A 717 28.53 19.01 -9.13
N PRO A 718 27.85 18.82 -10.27
CA PRO A 718 26.44 19.20 -10.40
C PRO A 718 25.53 18.23 -9.63
N ILE A 719 24.52 18.79 -8.95
CA ILE A 719 23.42 18.07 -8.32
C ILE A 719 22.22 18.18 -9.26
N PHE A 720 21.72 17.05 -9.74
CA PHE A 720 20.60 17.01 -10.68
C PHE A 720 19.27 16.72 -10.01
N ASN A 721 18.17 17.19 -10.57
CA ASN A 721 16.85 16.63 -10.31
C ASN A 721 16.52 15.48 -11.29
N ARG A 722 15.36 14.83 -11.12
CA ARG A 722 14.85 13.77 -11.99
C ARG A 722 14.59 14.22 -13.43
N SER A 723 14.33 15.51 -13.68
CA SER A 723 14.21 16.07 -15.04
C SER A 723 15.56 16.29 -15.72
N GLY A 724 16.69 16.11 -15.01
CA GLY A 724 18.04 16.28 -15.54
C GLY A 724 18.54 17.72 -15.48
N GLU A 725 17.85 18.61 -14.77
CA GLU A 725 18.27 19.99 -14.55
C GLU A 725 19.19 20.08 -13.32
N VAL A 726 20.14 21.02 -13.36
CA VAL A 726 21.06 21.26 -12.25
C VAL A 726 20.35 22.08 -11.17
N ILE A 727 20.02 21.44 -10.04
CA ILE A 727 19.37 22.09 -8.88
C ILE A 727 20.36 22.57 -7.83
N GLY A 728 21.62 22.18 -7.95
CA GLY A 728 22.68 22.59 -7.04
C GLY A 728 24.07 22.19 -7.52
N VAL A 729 25.09 22.63 -6.79
CA VAL A 729 26.49 22.29 -7.03
C VAL A 729 27.15 21.97 -5.69
N LEU A 730 27.73 20.78 -5.59
CA LEU A 730 28.64 20.40 -4.51
C LEU A 730 30.03 20.90 -4.86
N ASP A 731 30.59 21.74 -4.02
CA ASP A 731 31.88 22.42 -4.20
C ASP A 731 32.85 22.01 -3.09
N LEU A 732 34.03 21.53 -3.48
CA LEU A 732 35.06 20.97 -2.61
C LEU A 732 36.37 21.70 -2.84
N GLN A 733 37.03 22.12 -1.76
CA GLN A 733 38.23 22.94 -1.84
C GLN A 733 39.32 22.41 -0.91
N ASP A 734 40.57 22.46 -1.36
CA ASP A 734 41.76 22.07 -0.59
C ASP A 734 42.89 23.08 -0.75
N ALA A 735 43.74 23.20 0.27
CA ALA A 735 44.90 24.09 0.29
C ALA A 735 46.14 23.49 -0.39
N ARG A 736 46.09 22.21 -0.81
CA ARG A 736 47.16 21.54 -1.57
C ARG A 736 46.84 21.54 -3.06
N THR A 737 47.88 21.61 -3.90
CA THR A 737 47.73 21.32 -5.34
C THR A 737 47.65 19.82 -5.57
N ASN A 738 46.99 19.40 -6.66
CA ASN A 738 46.75 17.98 -6.98
C ASN A 738 46.04 17.21 -5.86
N ALA A 739 45.11 17.86 -5.15
CA ALA A 739 44.38 17.26 -4.04
C ALA A 739 43.28 16.28 -4.50
N PHE A 740 42.89 16.32 -5.77
CA PHE A 740 41.77 15.55 -6.31
C PHE A 740 42.18 14.67 -7.50
N ASP A 741 41.63 13.47 -7.59
CA ASP A 741 41.79 12.58 -8.75
C ASP A 741 40.45 12.08 -9.34
N GLU A 742 40.51 11.25 -10.40
CA GLU A 742 39.30 10.70 -11.04
C GLU A 742 38.51 9.73 -10.12
N SER A 743 39.18 9.12 -9.13
CA SER A 743 38.52 8.22 -8.19
C SER A 743 37.67 8.99 -7.18
N ASP A 744 38.16 10.16 -6.73
CA ASP A 744 37.39 11.10 -5.92
C ASP A 744 36.13 11.54 -6.66
N LEU A 745 36.27 11.89 -7.94
CA LEU A 745 35.15 12.30 -8.78
C LEU A 745 34.06 11.22 -8.87
N LEU A 746 34.42 9.97 -9.14
CA LEU A 746 33.46 8.87 -9.29
C LEU A 746 32.71 8.59 -7.97
N LEU A 747 33.42 8.63 -6.84
CA LEU A 747 32.86 8.45 -5.51
C LEU A 747 31.88 9.58 -5.15
N LEU A 748 32.33 10.82 -5.33
CA LEU A 748 31.55 12.00 -5.00
C LEU A 748 30.36 12.18 -5.93
N GLN A 749 30.46 11.84 -7.21
CA GLN A 749 29.30 11.77 -8.11
C GLN A 749 28.23 10.81 -7.60
N THR A 750 28.64 9.66 -7.07
CA THR A 750 27.70 8.69 -6.49
C THR A 750 26.99 9.27 -5.26
N LEU A 751 27.72 9.99 -4.39
CA LEU A 751 27.14 10.72 -3.26
C LEU A 751 26.22 11.85 -3.72
N THR A 752 26.61 12.60 -4.75
CA THR A 752 25.80 13.67 -5.33
C THR A 752 24.48 13.15 -5.88
N ASN A 753 24.47 11.98 -6.53
CA ASN A 753 23.24 11.34 -6.99
C ASN A 753 22.31 10.93 -5.84
N GLN A 754 22.86 10.47 -4.71
CA GLN A 754 22.04 10.18 -3.52
C GLN A 754 21.52 11.45 -2.85
N LEU A 755 22.35 12.49 -2.81
CA LEU A 755 22.01 13.81 -2.31
C LEU A 755 20.89 14.45 -3.13
N SER A 756 20.91 14.32 -4.46
CA SER A 756 19.82 14.72 -5.35
C SER A 756 18.46 14.18 -4.89
N VAL A 757 18.39 12.86 -4.66
CA VAL A 757 17.15 12.21 -4.22
C VAL A 757 16.73 12.72 -2.84
N ALA A 758 17.67 12.92 -1.92
CA ALA A 758 17.37 13.40 -0.57
C ALA A 758 16.88 14.86 -0.56
N ILE A 759 17.50 15.74 -1.35
CA ILE A 759 17.08 17.14 -1.53
C ILE A 759 15.67 17.20 -2.12
N GLU A 760 15.40 16.44 -3.17
CA GLU A 760 14.05 16.36 -3.75
C GLU A 760 13.01 15.89 -2.73
N ASN A 761 13.33 14.85 -1.96
CA ASN A 761 12.42 14.33 -0.94
C ASN A 761 12.14 15.38 0.14
N ALA A 762 13.15 16.09 0.63
CA ALA A 762 12.99 17.16 1.61
C ALA A 762 12.15 18.33 1.05
N GLN A 763 12.37 18.71 -0.22
CA GLN A 763 11.59 19.74 -0.89
C GLN A 763 10.13 19.32 -1.12
N LEU A 764 9.89 18.08 -1.56
CA LEU A 764 8.55 17.51 -1.73
C LEU A 764 7.80 17.44 -0.40
N PHE A 765 8.47 16.99 0.67
CA PHE A 765 7.88 16.94 2.00
C PHE A 765 7.46 18.33 2.48
N ARG A 766 8.34 19.33 2.33
CA ARG A 766 8.03 20.72 2.65
C ARG A 766 6.83 21.23 1.85
N LYS A 767 6.74 20.92 0.56
CA LYS A 767 5.60 21.30 -0.30
C LYS A 767 4.29 20.65 0.16
N VAL A 768 4.32 19.36 0.52
CA VAL A 768 3.17 18.63 1.06
C VAL A 768 2.72 19.23 2.38
N GLN A 769 3.65 19.56 3.27
CA GLN A 769 3.35 20.19 4.56
C GLN A 769 2.71 21.57 4.37
N GLN A 770 3.25 22.40 3.47
CA GLN A 770 2.68 23.71 3.13
C GLN A 770 1.25 23.58 2.56
N HIS A 771 1.02 22.61 1.66
CA HIS A 771 -0.32 22.36 1.14
C HIS A 771 -1.30 21.85 2.22
N ALA A 772 -0.85 20.99 3.13
CA ALA A 772 -1.69 20.53 4.24
C ALA A 772 -2.10 21.68 5.18
N GLU A 773 -1.17 22.59 5.49
CA GLU A 773 -1.46 23.80 6.27
C GLU A 773 -2.42 24.76 5.55
N GLN A 774 -2.32 24.87 4.22
CA GLN A 774 -3.26 25.65 3.40
C GLN A 774 -4.67 25.03 3.42
N VAL A 775 -4.79 23.72 3.23
CA VAL A 775 -6.07 23.01 3.27
C VAL A 775 -6.73 23.11 4.65
N THR A 776 -5.95 22.97 5.72
CA THR A 776 -6.48 23.07 7.10
C THR A 776 -7.07 24.47 7.36
N ARG A 777 -6.35 25.53 6.97
CA ARG A 777 -6.87 26.91 7.07
C ARG A 777 -8.15 27.12 6.27
N LEU A 778 -8.27 26.50 5.09
CA LEU A 778 -9.49 26.59 4.28
C LEU A 778 -10.67 25.85 4.92
N LEU A 779 -10.44 24.68 5.51
CA LEU A 779 -11.49 23.92 6.20
C LEU A 779 -12.07 24.68 7.39
N ASP A 780 -11.22 25.35 8.17
CA ASP A 780 -11.68 26.17 9.31
C ASP A 780 -12.58 27.31 8.82
N ILE A 781 -12.20 27.98 7.73
CA ILE A 781 -13.00 29.03 7.10
C ILE A 781 -14.37 28.50 6.63
N ILE A 782 -14.39 27.34 5.96
CA ILE A 782 -15.62 26.72 5.42
C ILE A 782 -16.59 26.36 6.55
N GLN A 783 -16.08 25.78 7.65
CA GLN A 783 -16.90 25.41 8.80
C GLN A 783 -17.52 26.63 9.48
N HIS A 784 -16.82 27.77 9.51
CA HIS A 784 -17.37 29.01 10.04
C HIS A 784 -18.48 29.59 9.15
N LEU A 785 -18.36 29.49 7.82
CA LEU A 785 -19.40 29.98 6.90
C LEU A 785 -20.69 29.16 6.96
N ARG A 786 -20.61 27.83 7.12
CA ARG A 786 -21.79 26.95 7.19
C ARG A 786 -22.69 27.13 8.41
N ARG A 787 -22.24 27.86 9.44
CA ARG A 787 -23.02 28.10 10.67
C ARG A 787 -23.90 29.36 10.59
N GLN A 788 -23.90 30.08 9.48
CA GLN A 788 -24.69 31.30 9.26
C GLN A 788 -26.06 30.92 8.65
N PRO A 789 -27.18 31.14 9.36
CA PRO A 789 -28.49 30.73 8.87
C PRO A 789 -29.13 31.73 7.89
N ASP A 790 -28.62 32.97 7.80
CA ASP A 790 -29.19 34.01 6.94
C ASP A 790 -28.24 34.41 5.79
N LEU A 791 -28.83 34.70 4.62
CA LEU A 791 -28.08 35.06 3.42
C LEU A 791 -27.32 36.40 3.55
N PRO A 792 -27.89 37.50 4.09
CA PRO A 792 -27.17 38.77 4.21
C PRO A 792 -25.89 38.70 5.07
N THR A 793 -25.97 38.06 6.24
CA THR A 793 -24.82 37.90 7.16
C THR A 793 -23.80 36.92 6.58
N LEU A 794 -24.24 35.87 5.88
CA LEU A 794 -23.34 35.00 5.12
C LEU A 794 -22.55 35.80 4.08
N PHE A 795 -23.21 36.65 3.29
CA PHE A 795 -22.56 37.47 2.26
C PHE A 795 -21.52 38.43 2.84
N GLU A 796 -21.87 39.13 3.94
CA GLU A 796 -20.94 40.03 4.63
C GLU A 796 -19.71 39.28 5.16
N GLN A 797 -19.93 38.11 5.78
CA GLN A 797 -18.87 37.29 6.34
C GLN A 797 -17.94 36.73 5.25
N VAL A 798 -18.48 36.39 4.07
CA VAL A 798 -17.70 35.98 2.90
C VAL A 798 -16.75 37.10 2.47
N CYS A 799 -17.25 38.33 2.29
CA CYS A 799 -16.44 39.48 1.91
C CYS A 799 -15.37 39.80 2.96
N ARG A 800 -15.74 39.77 4.25
CA ARG A 800 -14.81 40.02 5.37
C ARG A 800 -13.69 39.00 5.43
N THR A 801 -14.01 37.71 5.25
CA THR A 801 -13.02 36.63 5.29
C THR A 801 -11.97 36.79 4.20
N VAL A 802 -12.39 37.10 2.97
CA VAL A 802 -11.47 37.33 1.85
C VAL A 802 -10.63 38.59 2.09
N SER A 803 -11.23 39.64 2.67
CA SER A 803 -10.52 40.88 2.95
C SER A 803 -9.46 40.71 4.05
N GLU A 804 -9.85 40.16 5.20
CA GLU A 804 -9.00 40.05 6.39
C GLU A 804 -8.02 38.88 6.34
N THR A 805 -8.44 37.73 5.80
CA THR A 805 -7.65 36.49 5.84
C THR A 805 -6.86 36.26 4.56
N LEU A 806 -7.45 36.56 3.39
CA LEU A 806 -6.80 36.38 2.09
C LEU A 806 -6.09 37.66 1.60
N GLY A 807 -6.21 38.78 2.34
CA GLY A 807 -5.40 39.97 2.15
C GLY A 807 -5.82 40.85 0.98
N TRP A 808 -7.11 41.07 0.78
CA TRP A 808 -7.64 41.95 -0.26
C TRP A 808 -8.26 43.21 0.35
N ASN A 809 -7.85 44.39 -0.14
CA ASN A 809 -8.26 45.66 0.46
C ASN A 809 -9.74 45.96 0.21
N THR A 810 -10.27 45.51 -0.93
CA THR A 810 -11.69 45.62 -1.27
C THR A 810 -12.18 44.31 -1.84
N VAL A 811 -13.31 43.83 -1.32
CA VAL A 811 -13.98 42.61 -1.78
C VAL A 811 -15.46 42.93 -1.94
N ALA A 812 -16.02 42.55 -3.08
CA ALA A 812 -17.43 42.71 -3.36
C ALA A 812 -18.02 41.39 -3.89
N LEU A 813 -19.14 41.00 -3.31
CA LEU A 813 -19.93 39.86 -3.72
C LEU A 813 -21.11 40.37 -4.55
N PHE A 814 -21.24 39.82 -5.74
CA PHE A 814 -22.33 40.12 -6.65
C PHE A 814 -23.12 38.85 -6.93
N LEU A 815 -24.45 38.95 -6.90
CA LEU A 815 -25.35 37.85 -7.16
C LEU A 815 -26.13 38.09 -8.43
N ARG A 816 -26.39 37.01 -9.14
CA ARG A 816 -27.17 37.00 -10.36
C ARG A 816 -28.65 36.87 -10.02
N ASP A 817 -29.46 37.79 -10.53
CA ASP A 817 -30.91 37.68 -10.57
C ASP A 817 -31.31 37.16 -11.96
N GLU A 818 -31.68 35.88 -12.01
CA GLU A 818 -32.04 35.20 -13.26
C GLU A 818 -33.37 35.68 -13.83
N GLU A 819 -34.32 36.11 -13.00
CA GLU A 819 -35.63 36.60 -13.47
C GLU A 819 -35.50 37.95 -14.18
N ARG A 820 -34.64 38.82 -13.65
CA ARG A 820 -34.40 40.15 -14.20
C ARG A 820 -33.28 40.20 -15.23
N GLY A 821 -32.50 39.12 -15.34
CA GLY A 821 -31.35 39.08 -16.25
C GLY A 821 -30.22 40.04 -15.86
N VAL A 822 -30.09 40.35 -14.56
CA VAL A 822 -29.12 41.34 -14.04
C VAL A 822 -28.24 40.76 -12.94
N VAL A 823 -27.15 41.46 -12.65
CA VAL A 823 -26.26 41.20 -11.52
C VAL A 823 -26.33 42.38 -10.56
N LEU A 824 -26.41 42.07 -9.26
CA LEU A 824 -26.61 43.04 -8.17
C LEU A 824 -25.54 42.89 -7.09
N PRO A 825 -25.06 43.98 -6.48
CA PRO A 825 -24.17 43.91 -5.32
C PRO A 825 -24.95 43.36 -4.11
N ALA A 826 -24.45 42.26 -3.53
CA ALA A 826 -25.08 41.59 -2.38
C ALA A 826 -24.38 41.92 -1.06
N ALA A 827 -23.05 42.05 -1.09
CA ALA A 827 -22.25 42.54 0.04
C ALA A 827 -20.93 43.12 -0.47
N ALA A 828 -20.34 44.03 0.30
CA ALA A 828 -18.98 44.52 0.04
C ALA A 828 -18.28 44.80 1.37
N VAL A 829 -16.97 44.61 1.39
CA VAL A 829 -16.10 45.00 2.51
C VAL A 829 -14.90 45.71 1.91
N SER A 830 -14.63 46.92 2.39
CA SER A 830 -13.45 47.69 1.99
C SER A 830 -12.79 48.36 3.18
N ARG A 831 -11.47 48.59 3.09
CA ARG A 831 -10.76 49.49 4.02
C ARG A 831 -11.20 50.94 3.90
N ASP A 832 -11.88 51.33 2.82
CA ASP A 832 -12.52 52.63 2.64
C ASP A 832 -14.06 52.51 2.76
N PRO A 833 -14.66 52.94 3.87
CA PRO A 833 -16.11 52.85 4.08
C PRO A 833 -16.94 53.64 3.05
N ALA A 834 -16.40 54.72 2.48
CA ALA A 834 -17.11 55.48 1.45
C ALA A 834 -17.24 54.67 0.16
N LEU A 835 -16.24 53.85 -0.13
CA LEU A 835 -16.22 52.98 -1.28
C LEU A 835 -17.17 51.79 -1.14
N GLU A 836 -17.22 51.18 0.04
CA GLU A 836 -18.18 50.11 0.36
C GLU A 836 -19.62 50.55 0.08
N LYS A 837 -19.99 51.74 0.57
CA LYS A 837 -21.31 52.33 0.33
C LYS A 837 -21.57 52.62 -1.15
N ARG A 838 -20.53 52.99 -1.91
CA ARG A 838 -20.63 53.23 -3.35
C ARG A 838 -20.88 51.93 -4.12
N ILE A 839 -20.20 50.84 -3.75
CA ILE A 839 -20.37 49.52 -4.38
C ILE A 839 -21.77 48.97 -4.11
N LEU A 840 -22.26 49.05 -2.87
CA LEU A 840 -23.61 48.60 -2.51
C LEU A 840 -24.72 49.46 -3.15
N GLY A 841 -24.40 50.67 -3.60
CA GLY A 841 -25.32 51.57 -4.30
C GLY A 841 -25.32 51.46 -5.82
N LEU A 842 -24.55 50.53 -6.41
CA LEU A 842 -24.50 50.35 -7.87
C LEU A 842 -25.86 49.87 -8.42
N PRO A 843 -26.29 50.38 -9.58
CA PRO A 843 -27.51 49.91 -10.23
C PRO A 843 -27.36 48.46 -10.73
N PRO A 844 -28.48 47.72 -10.92
CA PRO A 844 -28.45 46.40 -11.55
C PRO A 844 -27.82 46.46 -12.95
N SER A 845 -26.86 45.59 -13.22
CA SER A 845 -26.17 45.52 -14.52
C SER A 845 -26.61 44.29 -15.33
N PRO A 846 -26.94 44.42 -16.64
CA PRO A 846 -27.34 43.29 -17.48
C PRO A 846 -26.23 42.23 -17.59
N ILE A 847 -26.61 40.93 -17.50
CA ILE A 847 -25.66 39.82 -17.59
C ILE A 847 -24.96 39.77 -18.97
N GLU A 848 -25.67 40.14 -20.04
CA GLU A 848 -25.14 40.09 -21.42
C GLU A 848 -24.12 41.20 -21.73
N GLU A 849 -24.07 42.27 -20.93
CA GLU A 849 -23.12 43.39 -21.09
C GLU A 849 -21.83 43.21 -20.28
N SER A 850 -21.71 42.10 -19.55
CA SER A 850 -20.55 41.73 -18.74
C SER A 850 -19.34 41.34 -19.60
N PHE A 851 -18.70 42.31 -20.25
CA PHE A 851 -17.58 42.12 -21.18
C PHE A 851 -16.38 41.34 -20.60
N TRP A 852 -16.27 41.27 -19.27
CA TRP A 852 -15.27 40.50 -18.54
C TRP A 852 -15.38 38.99 -18.73
N GLN A 853 -16.56 38.48 -19.10
CA GLN A 853 -16.78 37.04 -19.38
C GLN A 853 -16.15 36.58 -20.69
N HIS A 854 -15.58 37.50 -21.48
CA HIS A 854 -14.92 37.17 -22.74
C HIS A 854 -13.68 36.29 -22.49
N GLU A 855 -13.53 35.23 -23.30
CA GLU A 855 -12.45 34.23 -23.18
C GLU A 855 -11.03 34.83 -23.13
N LYS A 856 -10.81 36.03 -23.71
CA LYS A 856 -9.51 36.71 -23.69
C LYS A 856 -9.04 37.13 -22.29
N TYR A 857 -9.95 37.24 -21.33
CA TYR A 857 -9.67 37.60 -19.94
C TYR A 857 -9.69 36.39 -19.01
N ARG A 858 -10.07 35.21 -19.53
CA ARG A 858 -10.12 33.98 -18.76
C ARG A 858 -8.70 33.49 -18.53
N ILE A 859 -8.36 33.32 -17.26
CA ILE A 859 -7.06 32.77 -16.84
C ILE A 859 -7.20 31.31 -16.38
N SER A 860 -8.39 30.96 -15.88
CA SER A 860 -8.70 29.68 -15.25
C SER A 860 -10.22 29.48 -15.21
N GLN A 861 -10.80 29.13 -14.06
CA GLN A 861 -12.22 29.36 -13.82
C GLN A 861 -12.52 30.83 -13.50
N SER A 862 -11.48 31.63 -13.27
CA SER A 862 -11.51 33.06 -12.97
C SER A 862 -11.13 33.92 -14.16
N TYR A 863 -11.42 35.21 -14.05
CA TYR A 863 -11.14 36.23 -15.06
C TYR A 863 -10.25 37.30 -14.48
N PHE A 864 -9.14 37.60 -15.15
CA PHE A 864 -8.21 38.66 -14.75
C PHE A 864 -8.03 39.63 -15.90
N ILE A 865 -8.52 40.84 -15.71
CA ILE A 865 -8.43 41.92 -16.69
C ILE A 865 -7.34 42.85 -16.22
N ARG A 866 -6.25 42.94 -16.98
CA ARG A 866 -5.20 43.89 -16.69
C ARG A 866 -5.53 45.26 -17.27
N ALA A 867 -5.08 46.30 -16.58
CA ALA A 867 -5.26 47.69 -16.97
C ALA A 867 -4.88 47.95 -18.44
N GLU A 868 -3.83 47.32 -18.95
CA GLU A 868 -3.33 47.55 -20.31
C GLU A 868 -4.20 46.88 -21.40
N GLN A 869 -5.15 46.02 -21.02
CA GLN A 869 -6.03 45.28 -21.93
C GLN A 869 -7.40 45.96 -22.10
N LEU A 870 -7.62 47.10 -21.45
CA LEU A 870 -8.88 47.86 -21.47
C LEU A 870 -8.82 48.98 -22.50
N SER A 871 -9.86 49.13 -23.32
CA SER A 871 -10.05 50.33 -24.15
C SER A 871 -10.46 51.54 -23.31
N GLN A 872 -10.36 52.76 -23.84
CA GLN A 872 -10.85 53.96 -23.15
C GLN A 872 -12.35 53.88 -22.85
N GLU A 873 -13.16 53.42 -23.81
CA GLU A 873 -14.61 53.20 -23.59
C GLU A 873 -14.86 52.16 -22.49
N GLN A 874 -14.06 51.10 -22.42
CA GLN A 874 -14.18 50.09 -21.35
C GLN A 874 -13.74 50.62 -19.99
N LEU A 875 -12.73 51.51 -19.92
CA LEU A 875 -12.32 52.19 -18.70
C LEU A 875 -13.38 53.17 -18.21
N GLU A 876 -14.05 53.90 -19.11
CA GLU A 876 -15.19 54.77 -18.77
C GLU A 876 -16.41 53.96 -18.35
N TYR A 877 -16.71 52.87 -19.05
CA TYR A 877 -17.77 51.93 -18.65
C TYR A 877 -17.50 51.30 -17.27
N LEU A 878 -16.28 50.82 -17.00
CA LEU A 878 -15.90 50.31 -15.67
C LEU A 878 -15.97 51.38 -14.56
N ARG A 879 -15.76 52.66 -14.90
CA ARG A 879 -15.95 53.79 -13.96
C ARG A 879 -17.44 54.05 -13.67
N GLU A 880 -18.30 53.89 -14.67
CA GLU A 880 -19.73 54.25 -14.58
C GLU A 880 -20.64 53.09 -14.15
N THR A 881 -20.31 51.85 -14.49
CA THR A 881 -21.26 50.71 -14.43
C THR A 881 -20.76 49.50 -13.65
N ASP A 882 -19.45 49.25 -13.55
CA ASP A 882 -18.96 48.07 -12.85
C ASP A 882 -17.43 48.10 -12.64
N ARG A 883 -16.92 48.28 -11.41
CA ARG A 883 -15.55 47.83 -11.01
C ARG A 883 -14.30 48.65 -11.37
N LEU A 884 -14.26 49.97 -11.17
CA LEU A 884 -12.96 50.63 -10.94
C LEU A 884 -12.93 51.56 -9.72
N ILE A 885 -12.09 51.21 -8.74
CA ILE A 885 -11.67 52.08 -7.65
C ILE A 885 -10.53 52.97 -8.17
N LEU A 886 -10.84 54.00 -8.96
CA LEU A 886 -9.82 55.01 -9.22
C LEU A 886 -9.80 56.02 -8.07
N GLN A 887 -8.67 56.09 -7.37
CA GLN A 887 -8.20 57.34 -6.78
C GLN A 887 -7.84 58.30 -7.94
N ASP A 888 -8.10 59.59 -7.73
CA ASP A 888 -8.10 60.65 -8.77
C ASP A 888 -6.75 60.93 -9.48
N GLU A 889 -5.66 60.20 -9.20
CA GLU A 889 -4.37 60.38 -9.87
C GLU A 889 -3.73 59.05 -10.29
N VAL A 890 -3.75 58.75 -11.61
CA VAL A 890 -3.05 57.61 -12.20
C VAL A 890 -1.61 58.02 -12.51
N ILE A 891 -0.65 57.57 -11.70
CA ILE A 891 0.79 57.67 -12.03
C ILE A 891 1.16 56.44 -12.87
N ILE A 892 1.48 56.66 -14.14
CA ILE A 892 2.01 55.61 -15.03
C ILE A 892 3.44 55.27 -14.58
N LEU A 893 3.65 54.10 -13.98
CA LEU A 893 4.97 53.59 -13.63
C LEU A 893 5.68 52.99 -14.87
N ASN A 894 7.01 53.12 -14.93
CA ASN A 894 7.86 52.63 -16.03
C ASN A 894 7.65 51.12 -16.37
N GLU A 895 7.72 50.78 -17.66
CA GLU A 895 7.36 49.49 -18.27
C GLU A 895 8.06 48.23 -17.70
N SER A 896 9.18 48.37 -16.99
CA SER A 896 9.94 47.25 -16.42
C SER A 896 9.54 46.88 -14.99
N GLU A 897 9.02 47.82 -14.19
CA GLU A 897 8.54 47.56 -12.82
C GLU A 897 7.01 47.36 -12.76
N GLY A 898 6.27 47.90 -13.74
CA GLY A 898 4.80 47.85 -13.76
C GLY A 898 4.17 46.49 -14.09
N ARG A 899 4.90 45.52 -14.67
CA ARG A 899 4.30 44.26 -15.12
C ARG A 899 3.80 43.35 -13.98
N HIS A 900 4.41 43.44 -12.80
CA HIS A 900 4.14 42.55 -11.67
C HIS A 900 3.39 43.25 -10.51
N ARG A 901 3.25 44.56 -10.56
CA ARG A 901 2.55 45.34 -9.53
C ARG A 901 1.07 45.48 -9.87
N TRP A 902 0.23 45.45 -8.85
CA TRP A 902 -1.20 45.70 -9.01
C TRP A 902 -1.42 47.13 -9.51
N HIS A 903 -2.11 47.27 -10.63
CA HIS A 903 -2.58 48.56 -11.12
C HIS A 903 -3.98 48.84 -10.55
N PRO A 904 -4.34 50.07 -10.18
CA PRO A 904 -5.72 50.42 -9.73
C PRO A 904 -6.84 50.19 -10.76
N ALA A 905 -6.49 49.71 -11.95
CA ALA A 905 -7.41 49.37 -13.03
C ALA A 905 -7.35 47.87 -13.38
N ASP A 906 -6.54 47.10 -12.66
CA ASP A 906 -6.58 45.64 -12.73
C ASP A 906 -7.85 45.16 -12.02
N VAL A 907 -8.50 44.16 -12.59
CA VAL A 907 -9.74 43.60 -12.05
C VAL A 907 -9.62 42.08 -12.01
N LEU A 908 -9.77 41.49 -10.82
CA LEU A 908 -9.84 40.05 -10.64
C LEU A 908 -11.26 39.62 -10.23
N ILE A 909 -11.83 38.71 -11.00
CA ILE A 909 -13.20 38.22 -10.83
C ILE A 909 -13.19 36.71 -10.70
N ILE A 910 -13.81 36.22 -9.64
CA ILE A 910 -13.92 34.81 -9.31
C ILE A 910 -15.40 34.42 -9.37
N PRO A 911 -15.84 33.67 -10.39
CA PRO A 911 -17.22 33.21 -10.49
C PRO A 911 -17.61 32.28 -9.34
N ILE A 912 -18.81 32.47 -8.82
CA ILE A 912 -19.42 31.60 -7.82
C ILE A 912 -20.32 30.62 -8.56
N ARG A 913 -19.87 29.36 -8.64
CA ARG A 913 -20.45 28.34 -9.50
C ARG A 913 -20.90 27.11 -8.72
N LEU A 914 -22.09 26.65 -9.05
CA LEU A 914 -22.63 25.36 -8.61
C LEU A 914 -22.93 24.52 -9.87
N GLY A 915 -22.09 23.52 -10.14
CA GLY A 915 -22.09 22.83 -11.43
C GLY A 915 -21.80 23.81 -12.58
N ASP A 916 -22.65 23.79 -13.61
CA ASP A 916 -22.56 24.69 -14.77
C ASP A 916 -23.25 26.05 -14.55
N ARG A 917 -23.95 26.23 -13.41
CA ARG A 917 -24.69 27.46 -13.10
C ARG A 917 -23.79 28.47 -12.37
N ILE A 918 -23.75 29.71 -12.87
CA ILE A 918 -23.11 30.84 -12.20
C ILE A 918 -24.16 31.55 -11.33
N LEU A 919 -24.03 31.42 -10.01
CA LEU A 919 -24.89 32.09 -9.04
C LEU A 919 -24.54 33.58 -8.87
N GLY A 920 -23.28 33.93 -9.17
CA GLY A 920 -22.75 35.26 -8.97
C GLY A 920 -21.25 35.30 -9.20
N HIS A 921 -20.60 36.34 -8.71
CA HIS A 921 -19.14 36.43 -8.72
C HIS A 921 -18.62 37.23 -7.53
N LEU A 922 -17.39 36.92 -7.13
CA LEU A 922 -16.60 37.73 -6.22
C LEU A 922 -15.69 38.63 -7.05
N SER A 923 -15.67 39.92 -6.75
CA SER A 923 -14.70 40.87 -7.28
C SER A 923 -13.74 41.25 -6.16
N VAL A 924 -12.44 41.14 -6.43
CA VAL A 924 -11.40 41.51 -5.46
C VAL A 924 -10.45 42.55 -6.06
N ASP A 925 -10.08 43.54 -5.25
CA ASP A 925 -9.24 44.66 -5.66
C ASP A 925 -8.27 45.06 -4.55
N GLY A 926 -7.11 45.57 -4.95
CA GLY A 926 -6.05 46.04 -4.08
C GLY A 926 -5.50 44.92 -3.19
N PRO A 927 -4.74 43.97 -3.72
CA PRO A 927 -4.05 42.98 -2.91
C PRO A 927 -3.10 43.67 -1.92
N ALA A 928 -3.04 43.17 -0.69
CA ALA A 928 -2.34 43.82 0.42
C ALA A 928 -0.82 43.91 0.22
N ASP A 929 -0.23 43.04 -0.60
CA ASP A 929 1.17 43.06 -0.99
C ASP A 929 1.47 44.03 -2.16
N GLY A 930 0.42 44.59 -2.79
CA GLY A 930 0.52 45.48 -3.94
C GLY A 930 1.02 44.79 -5.23
N LEU A 931 1.05 43.47 -5.26
CA LEU A 931 1.49 42.66 -6.41
C LEU A 931 0.30 42.03 -7.12
N ARG A 932 0.45 41.77 -8.42
CA ARG A 932 -0.55 40.99 -9.16
C ARG A 932 -0.60 39.55 -8.61
N PRO A 933 -1.80 38.94 -8.53
CA PRO A 933 -1.99 37.66 -7.87
C PRO A 933 -1.28 36.53 -8.60
N THR A 934 -0.68 35.63 -7.81
CA THR A 934 -0.09 34.37 -8.26
C THR A 934 -1.16 33.33 -8.57
N TRP A 935 -0.79 32.30 -9.32
CA TRP A 935 -1.67 31.18 -9.62
C TRP A 935 -2.18 30.48 -8.35
N GLU A 936 -1.33 30.34 -7.33
CA GLU A 936 -1.72 29.78 -6.05
C GLU A 936 -2.78 30.62 -5.33
N GLN A 937 -2.64 31.96 -5.34
CA GLN A 937 -3.63 32.87 -4.75
C GLN A 937 -4.99 32.78 -5.47
N ILE A 938 -4.98 32.66 -6.81
CA ILE A 938 -6.21 32.51 -7.61
C ILE A 938 -6.90 31.18 -7.30
N GLN A 939 -6.16 30.07 -7.21
CA GLN A 939 -6.74 28.76 -6.89
C GLN A 939 -7.40 28.72 -5.51
N VAL A 940 -6.82 29.40 -4.53
CA VAL A 940 -7.42 29.52 -3.18
C VAL A 940 -8.74 30.28 -3.24
N LEU A 941 -8.80 31.39 -4.00
CA LEU A 941 -10.03 32.16 -4.18
C LEU A 941 -11.09 31.36 -4.94
N GLU A 942 -10.72 30.58 -5.96
CA GLU A 942 -11.63 29.70 -6.71
C GLU A 942 -12.25 28.62 -5.83
N LEU A 943 -11.42 27.95 -5.03
CA LEU A 943 -11.87 26.94 -4.09
C LEU A 943 -12.81 27.55 -3.04
N PHE A 944 -12.47 28.74 -2.54
CA PHE A 944 -13.34 29.47 -1.63
C PHE A 944 -14.68 29.86 -2.29
N ALA A 945 -14.67 30.39 -3.51
CA ALA A 945 -15.87 30.76 -4.26
C ALA A 945 -16.79 29.56 -4.52
N HIS A 946 -16.23 28.37 -4.75
CA HIS A 946 -17.01 27.14 -4.88
C HIS A 946 -17.72 26.75 -3.57
N GLN A 947 -17.05 26.91 -2.44
CA GLN A 947 -17.64 26.65 -1.11
C GLN A 947 -18.71 27.68 -0.77
N VAL A 948 -18.50 28.94 -1.13
CA VAL A 948 -19.52 29.99 -1.04
C VAL A 948 -20.73 29.61 -1.89
N ALA A 949 -20.56 29.14 -3.12
CA ALA A 949 -21.67 28.72 -3.97
C ALA A 949 -22.54 27.65 -3.30
N THR A 950 -21.91 26.66 -2.66
CA THR A 950 -22.59 25.60 -1.92
C THR A 950 -23.35 26.16 -0.72
N ALA A 951 -22.72 27.03 0.09
CA ALA A 951 -23.35 27.63 1.25
C ALA A 951 -24.55 28.53 0.90
N ILE A 952 -24.48 29.25 -0.22
CA ILE A 952 -25.60 30.08 -0.72
C ILE A 952 -26.78 29.21 -1.13
N GLU A 953 -26.53 28.10 -1.84
CA GLU A 953 -27.59 27.17 -2.23
C GLU A 953 -28.22 26.49 -1.02
N ASP A 954 -27.41 26.03 -0.06
CA ASP A 954 -27.89 25.43 1.18
C ASP A 954 -28.82 26.40 1.94
N ALA A 955 -28.40 27.66 2.11
CA ALA A 955 -29.19 28.68 2.79
C ALA A 955 -30.49 29.04 2.02
N ARG A 956 -30.45 29.05 0.68
CA ARG A 956 -31.63 29.26 -0.17
C ARG A 956 -32.62 28.12 -0.02
N LEU A 957 -32.17 26.87 -0.14
CA LEU A 957 -33.00 25.68 -0.01
C LEU A 957 -33.68 25.60 1.36
N ILE A 958 -32.94 25.90 2.43
CA ILE A 958 -33.50 25.95 3.79
C ILE A 958 -34.62 27.00 3.88
N SER A 959 -34.39 28.20 3.33
CA SER A 959 -35.39 29.28 3.34
C SER A 959 -36.66 28.93 2.54
N GLU A 960 -36.51 28.31 1.37
CA GLU A 960 -37.62 27.87 0.53
C GLU A 960 -38.42 26.75 1.19
N LEU A 961 -37.75 25.80 1.82
CA LEU A 961 -38.37 24.70 2.54
C LEU A 961 -39.19 25.22 3.73
N GLN A 962 -38.67 26.20 4.48
CA GLN A 962 -39.41 26.87 5.55
C GLN A 962 -40.68 27.56 5.01
N ALA A 963 -40.55 28.36 3.95
CA ALA A 963 -41.69 29.07 3.36
C ALA A 963 -42.79 28.10 2.83
N ARG A 964 -42.38 27.01 2.17
CA ARG A 964 -43.32 25.97 1.69
C ARG A 964 -44.00 25.23 2.83
N THR A 965 -43.28 24.95 3.90
CA THR A 965 -43.85 24.30 5.09
C THR A 965 -44.91 25.20 5.71
N GLU A 966 -44.67 26.50 5.84
CA GLU A 966 -45.66 27.45 6.33
C GLU A 966 -46.89 27.58 5.42
N GLU A 967 -46.70 27.62 4.10
CA GLU A 967 -47.81 27.68 3.13
C GLU A 967 -48.70 26.43 3.22
N LEU A 968 -48.08 25.24 3.28
CA LEU A 968 -48.79 23.97 3.43
C LEU A 968 -49.53 23.90 4.76
N GLN A 969 -48.93 24.38 5.85
CA GLN A 969 -49.57 24.45 7.15
C GLN A 969 -50.87 25.27 7.08
N ARG A 970 -50.81 26.47 6.49
CA ARG A 970 -51.99 27.34 6.33
C ARG A 970 -53.06 26.73 5.43
N ALA A 971 -52.68 26.15 4.30
CA ALA A 971 -53.63 25.50 3.40
C ALA A 971 -54.34 24.31 4.08
N ASN A 972 -53.61 23.54 4.89
CA ASN A 972 -54.17 22.42 5.63
C ASN A 972 -55.13 22.90 6.75
N GLU A 973 -54.79 23.99 7.44
CA GLU A 973 -55.69 24.63 8.42
C GLU A 973 -57.00 25.11 7.79
N GLU A 974 -56.95 25.75 6.62
CA GLU A 974 -58.16 26.19 5.89
C GLU A 974 -59.02 25.00 5.45
N LEU A 975 -58.39 23.96 4.91
CA LEU A 975 -59.07 22.74 4.49
C LEU A 975 -59.75 22.03 5.68
N ALA A 976 -59.02 21.89 6.80
CA ALA A 976 -59.55 21.30 8.02
C ALA A 976 -60.75 22.09 8.55
N ARG A 977 -60.68 23.43 8.51
CA ARG A 977 -61.79 24.31 8.91
C ARG A 977 -63.02 24.13 8.01
N ALA A 978 -62.83 24.11 6.69
CA ALA A 978 -63.93 23.89 5.74
C ALA A 978 -64.60 22.52 5.93
N SER A 979 -63.82 21.47 6.16
CA SER A 979 -64.33 20.12 6.42
C SER A 979 -65.14 20.02 7.71
N ARG A 980 -64.67 20.64 8.81
CA ARG A 980 -65.41 20.70 10.08
C ARG A 980 -66.74 21.44 9.92
N LEU A 981 -66.75 22.61 9.29
CA LEU A 981 -67.97 23.41 9.06
C LEU A 981 -69.01 22.63 8.23
N LYS A 982 -68.58 21.89 7.20
CA LYS A 982 -69.48 21.03 6.41
C LYS A 982 -70.13 19.94 7.27
N SER A 983 -69.35 19.27 8.12
CA SER A 983 -69.84 18.19 8.98
C SER A 983 -70.82 18.70 10.05
N GLU A 984 -70.47 19.80 10.71
CA GLU A 984 -71.27 20.44 11.75
C GLU A 984 -72.60 20.98 11.19
N PHE A 985 -72.57 21.60 10.01
CA PHE A 985 -73.77 22.06 9.31
C PHE A 985 -74.76 20.92 9.07
N LEU A 986 -74.31 19.77 8.55
CA LEU A 986 -75.19 18.63 8.27
C LEU A 986 -75.78 18.00 9.54
N ALA A 987 -74.98 17.91 10.61
CA ALA A 987 -75.43 17.35 11.88
C ALA A 987 -76.49 18.25 12.56
N ASN A 988 -76.22 19.55 12.65
CA ASN A 988 -77.11 20.53 13.28
C ASN A 988 -78.44 20.65 12.51
N MET A 989 -78.37 20.75 11.17
CA MET A 989 -79.56 20.83 10.32
C MET A 989 -80.49 19.61 10.50
N SER A 990 -79.95 18.41 10.68
CA SER A 990 -80.78 17.23 10.89
C SER A 990 -81.54 17.25 12.21
N HIS A 991 -80.88 17.67 13.30
CA HIS A 991 -81.52 17.78 14.61
C HIS A 991 -82.63 18.85 14.61
N GLU A 992 -82.35 20.00 13.97
CA GLU A 992 -83.33 21.09 13.83
C GLU A 992 -84.52 20.72 12.95
N LEU A 993 -84.36 19.85 11.94
CA LEU A 993 -85.46 19.38 11.10
C LEU A 993 -86.25 18.24 11.74
N ARG A 994 -85.61 17.35 12.52
CA ARG A 994 -86.25 16.22 13.20
C ARG A 994 -87.27 16.65 14.24
N THR A 995 -86.93 17.67 15.03
CA THR A 995 -87.75 18.16 16.15
C THR A 995 -89.14 18.66 15.72
N PRO A 996 -89.28 19.58 14.73
CA PRO A 996 -90.58 20.02 14.25
C PRO A 996 -91.33 18.89 13.53
N LEU A 997 -90.63 17.99 12.83
CA LEU A 997 -91.25 16.85 12.16
C LEU A 997 -91.89 15.86 13.14
N ASN A 998 -91.19 15.49 14.21
CA ASN A 998 -91.72 14.59 15.24
C ASN A 998 -92.96 15.19 15.92
N SER A 999 -92.98 16.52 16.07
CA SER A 999 -94.15 17.24 16.58
C SER A 999 -95.32 17.17 15.60
N ILE A 1000 -95.08 17.39 14.30
CA ILE A 1000 -96.10 17.26 13.24
C ILE A 1000 -96.67 15.84 13.20
N ILE A 1001 -95.82 14.81 13.29
CA ILE A 1001 -96.23 13.40 13.34
C ILE A 1001 -97.07 13.15 14.58
N GLY A 1002 -96.58 13.49 15.77
CA GLY A 1002 -97.28 13.23 17.04
C GLY A 1002 -98.66 13.92 17.12
N PHE A 1003 -98.77 15.20 16.71
CA PHE A 1003 -100.07 15.86 16.67
C PHE A 1003 -100.99 15.28 15.60
N SER A 1004 -100.46 14.85 14.47
CA SER A 1004 -101.26 14.21 13.42
C SER A 1004 -101.76 12.83 13.84
N GLU A 1005 -100.96 12.04 14.57
CA GLU A 1005 -101.34 10.73 15.14
C GLU A 1005 -102.43 10.89 16.21
N VAL A 1006 -102.27 11.84 17.14
CA VAL A 1006 -103.27 12.13 18.17
C VAL A 1006 -104.60 12.59 17.58
N LEU A 1007 -104.56 13.35 16.49
CA LEU A 1007 -105.78 13.73 15.75
C LEU A 1007 -106.39 12.53 15.03
N GLN A 1008 -105.57 11.66 14.44
CA GLN A 1008 -106.01 10.45 13.74
C GLN A 1008 -106.65 9.42 14.69
N ASP A 1009 -106.19 9.33 15.94
CA ASP A 1009 -106.77 8.49 17.00
C ASP A 1009 -108.10 9.04 17.56
N GLU A 1010 -108.60 10.15 17.00
CA GLU A 1010 -109.86 10.82 17.36
C GLU A 1010 -109.96 11.21 18.85
N ALA A 1011 -108.81 11.37 19.53
CA ALA A 1011 -108.71 11.65 20.97
C ALA A 1011 -109.42 12.95 21.41
N PHE A 1012 -109.72 13.85 20.47
CA PHE A 1012 -110.37 15.15 20.71
C PHE A 1012 -111.65 15.38 19.87
N GLY A 1013 -112.21 14.33 19.23
CA GLY A 1013 -113.47 14.37 18.49
C GLY A 1013 -113.46 13.59 17.17
N GLU A 1014 -114.65 13.28 16.64
CA GLU A 1014 -114.83 12.51 15.38
C GLU A 1014 -114.33 13.32 14.16
N LEU A 1015 -113.55 12.67 13.29
CA LEU A 1015 -113.06 13.27 12.05
C LEU A 1015 -113.99 12.99 10.87
N ASN A 1016 -114.19 13.99 9.99
CA ASN A 1016 -114.86 13.73 8.71
C ASN A 1016 -113.91 13.07 7.70
N GLU A 1017 -114.45 12.43 6.65
CA GLU A 1017 -113.63 11.69 5.66
C GLU A 1017 -112.55 12.55 4.98
N HIS A 1018 -112.82 13.85 4.77
CA HIS A 1018 -111.84 14.76 4.18
C HIS A 1018 -110.71 15.07 5.17
N GLN A 1019 -111.02 15.30 6.45
CA GLN A 1019 -110.03 15.52 7.51
C GLN A 1019 -109.15 14.28 7.73
N HIS A 1020 -109.75 13.09 7.75
CA HIS A 1020 -109.01 11.84 7.86
C HIS A 1020 -108.04 11.65 6.68
N ARG A 1021 -108.46 11.99 5.45
CA ARG A 1021 -107.60 11.94 4.27
C ARG A 1021 -106.45 12.95 4.34
N TYR A 1022 -106.71 14.19 4.76
CA TYR A 1022 -105.67 15.21 4.88
C TYR A 1022 -104.67 14.90 5.99
N LEU A 1023 -105.13 14.42 7.15
CA LEU A 1023 -104.26 13.97 8.23
C LEU A 1023 -103.37 12.84 7.78
N ASN A 1024 -103.93 11.83 7.11
CA ASN A 1024 -103.14 10.72 6.58
C ASN A 1024 -102.07 11.19 5.59
N ASN A 1025 -102.38 12.18 4.73
CA ASN A 1025 -101.40 12.75 3.80
C ASN A 1025 -100.29 13.52 4.54
N ILE A 1026 -100.62 14.31 5.57
CA ILE A 1026 -99.64 15.05 6.38
C ILE A 1026 -98.71 14.07 7.08
N LEU A 1027 -99.28 13.04 7.70
CA LEU A 1027 -98.59 12.04 8.50
C LEU A 1027 -97.66 11.19 7.62
N THR A 1028 -98.13 10.79 6.44
CA THR A 1028 -97.31 10.09 5.44
C THR A 1028 -96.16 10.97 4.94
N SER A 1029 -96.44 12.25 4.61
CA SER A 1029 -95.42 13.19 4.13
C SER A 1029 -94.36 13.51 5.19
N ALA A 1030 -94.79 13.67 6.46
CA ALA A 1030 -93.90 13.96 7.58
C ALA A 1030 -93.01 12.74 7.89
N ARG A 1031 -93.56 11.52 7.92
CA ARG A 1031 -92.74 10.29 8.08
C ARG A 1031 -91.73 10.15 6.93
N HIS A 1032 -92.15 10.41 5.69
CA HIS A 1032 -91.26 10.33 4.52
C HIS A 1032 -90.09 11.33 4.58
N LEU A 1033 -90.33 12.57 5.03
CA LEU A 1033 -89.26 13.56 5.25
C LEU A 1033 -88.28 13.13 6.34
N LEU A 1034 -88.76 12.49 7.40
CA LEU A 1034 -87.93 11.98 8.48
C LEU A 1034 -86.96 10.92 7.97
N ASP A 1035 -87.48 9.98 7.18
CA ASP A 1035 -86.70 8.90 6.57
C ASP A 1035 -85.64 9.46 5.64
N LEU A 1036 -85.98 10.46 4.81
CA LEU A 1036 -85.02 11.10 3.89
C LEU A 1036 -83.89 11.82 4.64
N ILE A 1037 -84.20 12.51 5.75
CA ILE A 1037 -83.18 13.15 6.60
C ILE A 1037 -82.26 12.09 7.23
N ASN A 1038 -82.82 10.99 7.70
CA ASN A 1038 -82.06 9.90 8.29
C ASN A 1038 -81.17 9.19 7.24
N ASP A 1039 -81.68 8.97 6.02
CA ASP A 1039 -80.92 8.39 4.90
C ASP A 1039 -79.72 9.27 4.51
N ILE A 1040 -79.90 10.60 4.44
CA ILE A 1040 -78.81 11.54 4.14
C ILE A 1040 -77.75 11.53 5.25
N LEU A 1041 -78.19 11.46 6.50
CA LEU A 1041 -77.27 11.36 7.64
C LEU A 1041 -76.49 10.05 7.63
N ASP A 1042 -77.15 8.92 7.41
CA ASP A 1042 -76.49 7.61 7.36
C ASP A 1042 -75.49 7.57 6.20
N LEU A 1043 -75.84 8.11 5.02
CA LEU A 1043 -74.90 8.25 3.90
C LEU A 1043 -73.70 9.15 4.24
N SER A 1044 -73.94 10.30 4.88
CA SER A 1044 -72.89 11.23 5.32
C SER A 1044 -71.95 10.60 6.35
N LYS A 1045 -72.48 9.78 7.26
CA LYS A 1045 -71.66 9.03 8.24
C LYS A 1045 -70.80 7.96 7.57
N ILE A 1046 -71.35 7.24 6.59
CA ILE A 1046 -70.59 6.24 5.81
C ILE A 1046 -69.47 6.92 5.01
N GLU A 1047 -69.74 8.02 4.30
CA GLU A 1047 -68.72 8.77 3.55
C GLU A 1047 -67.62 9.36 4.45
N ALA A 1048 -67.97 9.72 5.69
CA ALA A 1048 -67.03 10.21 6.69
C ALA A 1048 -66.30 9.09 7.45
N GLY A 1049 -66.55 7.80 7.14
CA GLY A 1049 -65.98 6.66 7.84
C GLY A 1049 -66.44 6.51 9.30
N ARG A 1050 -67.54 7.14 9.69
CA ARG A 1050 -68.06 7.19 11.08
C ARG A 1050 -69.24 6.25 11.32
N MET A 1051 -69.46 5.27 10.44
CA MET A 1051 -70.54 4.29 10.58
C MET A 1051 -69.97 2.90 10.75
N ASP A 1052 -69.97 2.42 11.99
CA ASP A 1052 -69.50 1.08 12.34
C ASP A 1052 -70.61 0.04 12.20
N LEU A 1053 -70.24 -1.18 11.81
CA LEU A 1053 -71.13 -2.33 11.80
C LEU A 1053 -70.99 -3.11 13.11
N HIS A 1054 -72.12 -3.38 13.76
CA HIS A 1054 -72.15 -4.20 14.97
C HIS A 1054 -72.39 -5.66 14.62
N TYR A 1055 -71.31 -6.38 14.32
CA TYR A 1055 -71.38 -7.81 13.99
C TYR A 1055 -71.85 -8.65 15.20
N GLU A 1056 -72.94 -9.40 15.01
CA GLU A 1056 -73.43 -10.37 15.98
C GLU A 1056 -73.77 -11.71 15.30
N LEU A 1057 -73.68 -12.82 16.05
CA LEU A 1057 -74.13 -14.13 15.59
C LEU A 1057 -75.64 -14.25 15.83
N PHE A 1058 -76.44 -14.26 14.77
CA PHE A 1058 -77.90 -14.34 14.86
C PHE A 1058 -78.52 -15.42 13.96
N ASP A 1059 -79.78 -15.78 14.24
CA ASP A 1059 -80.59 -16.73 13.46
C ASP A 1059 -81.08 -16.08 12.16
N LEU A 1060 -80.56 -16.56 11.02
CA LEU A 1060 -80.86 -15.99 9.70
C LEU A 1060 -82.32 -16.22 9.31
N HIS A 1061 -82.86 -17.41 9.56
CA HIS A 1061 -84.25 -17.75 9.24
C HIS A 1061 -85.18 -16.84 10.02
N GLY A 1062 -84.93 -16.67 11.32
CA GLY A 1062 -85.69 -15.75 12.17
C GLY A 1062 -85.64 -14.30 11.68
N ALA A 1063 -84.47 -13.80 11.25
CA ALA A 1063 -84.35 -12.44 10.73
C ALA A 1063 -85.10 -12.21 9.41
N ILE A 1064 -85.09 -13.20 8.50
CA ILE A 1064 -85.86 -13.14 7.24
C ILE A 1064 -87.35 -13.22 7.53
N GLU A 1065 -87.79 -14.12 8.42
CA GLU A 1065 -89.20 -14.24 8.84
C GLU A 1065 -89.72 -12.94 9.49
N GLU A 1066 -88.91 -12.29 10.32
CA GLU A 1066 -89.24 -10.98 10.89
C GLU A 1066 -89.53 -9.96 9.78
N VAL A 1067 -88.66 -9.83 8.77
CA VAL A 1067 -88.88 -8.87 7.66
C VAL A 1067 -90.08 -9.26 6.82
N VAL A 1068 -90.24 -10.54 6.49
CA VAL A 1068 -91.41 -11.07 5.74
C VAL A 1068 -92.71 -10.75 6.48
N SER A 1069 -92.75 -10.93 7.80
CA SER A 1069 -93.95 -10.64 8.61
C SER A 1069 -94.36 -9.17 8.56
N VAL A 1070 -93.40 -8.25 8.44
CA VAL A 1070 -93.64 -6.80 8.34
C VAL A 1070 -94.16 -6.42 6.96
N VAL A 1071 -93.65 -7.04 5.88
CA VAL A 1071 -94.03 -6.70 4.50
C VAL A 1071 -95.20 -7.51 3.96
N GLN A 1072 -95.57 -8.63 4.60
CA GLN A 1072 -96.70 -9.49 4.24
C GLN A 1072 -98.02 -8.71 4.08
N PRO A 1073 -98.42 -7.81 5.00
CA PRO A 1073 -99.65 -7.02 4.84
C PRO A 1073 -99.62 -6.08 3.63
N LEU A 1074 -98.44 -5.61 3.22
CA LEU A 1074 -98.28 -4.76 2.03
C LEU A 1074 -98.51 -5.55 0.74
N ALA A 1075 -98.01 -6.79 0.69
CA ALA A 1075 -98.23 -7.71 -0.43
C ALA A 1075 -99.71 -8.12 -0.52
N GLU A 1076 -100.34 -8.49 0.60
CA GLU A 1076 -101.76 -8.88 0.66
C GLU A 1076 -102.70 -7.74 0.24
N LYS A 1077 -102.40 -6.50 0.66
CA LYS A 1077 -103.18 -5.32 0.25
C LYS A 1077 -103.17 -5.08 -1.26
N LYS A 1078 -102.10 -5.50 -1.95
CA LYS A 1078 -101.99 -5.47 -3.42
C LYS A 1078 -102.40 -6.78 -4.10
N GLY A 1079 -102.73 -7.83 -3.35
CA GLY A 1079 -103.06 -9.15 -3.90
C GLY A 1079 -101.86 -9.89 -4.51
N LEU A 1080 -100.64 -9.58 -4.06
CA LEU A 1080 -99.41 -10.23 -4.53
C LEU A 1080 -99.10 -11.50 -3.73
N GLU A 1081 -98.56 -12.51 -4.39
CA GLU A 1081 -98.10 -13.74 -3.73
C GLU A 1081 -96.65 -13.56 -3.23
N LEU A 1082 -96.43 -13.55 -1.91
CA LEU A 1082 -95.09 -13.48 -1.31
C LEU A 1082 -94.61 -14.89 -0.94
N LYS A 1083 -93.50 -15.33 -1.53
CA LYS A 1083 -92.89 -16.65 -1.29
C LYS A 1083 -91.47 -16.51 -0.76
N TYR A 1084 -91.04 -17.46 0.05
CA TYR A 1084 -89.64 -17.57 0.44
C TYR A 1084 -89.21 -19.04 0.56
N THR A 1085 -87.94 -19.32 0.25
CA THR A 1085 -87.36 -20.67 0.33
C THR A 1085 -85.99 -20.61 0.97
N LEU A 1086 -85.82 -21.34 2.08
CA LEU A 1086 -84.65 -21.28 2.96
C LEU A 1086 -84.00 -22.66 3.20
N ASP A 1087 -84.37 -23.68 2.43
CA ASP A 1087 -83.99 -25.09 2.67
C ASP A 1087 -82.46 -25.34 2.60
N HIS A 1088 -81.71 -24.43 1.99
CA HIS A 1088 -80.26 -24.49 1.84
C HIS A 1088 -79.54 -23.27 2.41
N ALA A 1089 -80.25 -22.45 3.20
CA ALA A 1089 -79.66 -21.31 3.89
C ALA A 1089 -78.96 -21.76 5.19
N PRO A 1090 -77.85 -21.12 5.59
CA PRO A 1090 -77.21 -21.38 6.88
C PRO A 1090 -78.13 -20.94 8.02
N ALA A 1091 -78.22 -21.73 9.09
CA ALA A 1091 -79.11 -21.43 10.22
C ALA A 1091 -78.69 -20.18 11.02
N ARG A 1092 -77.39 -19.85 11.04
CA ARG A 1092 -76.86 -18.68 11.74
C ARG A 1092 -75.77 -18.02 10.91
N ILE A 1093 -75.70 -16.69 10.96
CA ILE A 1093 -74.66 -15.88 10.30
C ILE A 1093 -74.08 -14.85 11.25
N VAL A 1094 -72.86 -14.38 10.98
CA VAL A 1094 -72.23 -13.25 11.68
C VAL A 1094 -72.31 -12.00 10.80
N ALA A 1095 -73.21 -11.09 11.14
CA ALA A 1095 -73.40 -9.81 10.44
C ALA A 1095 -74.05 -8.80 11.41
N ASP A 1096 -74.14 -7.52 11.02
CA ASP A 1096 -74.99 -6.59 11.77
C ASP A 1096 -76.46 -6.91 11.48
N ARG A 1097 -77.15 -7.51 12.45
CA ARG A 1097 -78.54 -7.95 12.31
C ARG A 1097 -79.49 -6.81 11.96
N LEU A 1098 -79.27 -5.62 12.51
CA LEU A 1098 -80.15 -4.47 12.26
C LEU A 1098 -79.99 -3.99 10.83
N ARG A 1099 -78.74 -3.81 10.38
CA ARG A 1099 -78.42 -3.35 9.02
C ARG A 1099 -78.72 -4.42 7.96
N PHE A 1100 -78.56 -5.70 8.28
CA PHE A 1100 -79.01 -6.81 7.43
C PHE A 1100 -80.54 -6.76 7.20
N LYS A 1101 -81.33 -6.60 8.27
CA LYS A 1101 -82.79 -6.46 8.15
C LYS A 1101 -83.18 -5.21 7.36
N GLN A 1102 -82.45 -4.10 7.52
CA GLN A 1102 -82.67 -2.87 6.75
C GLN A 1102 -82.43 -3.09 5.24
N VAL A 1103 -81.33 -3.75 4.88
CA VAL A 1103 -81.01 -4.14 3.49
C VAL A 1103 -82.13 -4.99 2.89
N LEU A 1104 -82.55 -6.04 3.60
CA LEU A 1104 -83.60 -6.95 3.13
C LEU A 1104 -84.96 -6.24 3.02
N TYR A 1105 -85.34 -5.44 4.01
CA TYR A 1105 -86.58 -4.66 4.00
C TYR A 1105 -86.62 -3.69 2.81
N ASN A 1106 -85.52 -2.96 2.55
CA ASN A 1106 -85.44 -2.01 1.45
C ASN A 1106 -85.62 -2.68 0.08
N ILE A 1107 -85.08 -3.89 -0.11
CA ILE A 1107 -85.19 -4.60 -1.38
C ILE A 1107 -86.58 -5.21 -1.55
N VAL A 1108 -87.10 -5.90 -0.52
CA VAL A 1108 -88.40 -6.58 -0.59
C VAL A 1108 -89.56 -5.58 -0.66
N SER A 1109 -89.49 -4.46 0.08
CA SER A 1109 -90.49 -3.40 -0.02
C SER A 1109 -90.48 -2.73 -1.39
N ASN A 1110 -89.31 -2.53 -2.01
CA ASN A 1110 -89.22 -2.06 -3.40
C ASN A 1110 -89.84 -3.07 -4.39
N ALA A 1111 -89.53 -4.36 -4.27
CA ALA A 1111 -90.12 -5.42 -5.10
C ALA A 1111 -91.66 -5.43 -5.03
N ILE A 1112 -92.24 -5.33 -3.82
CA ILE A 1112 -93.70 -5.24 -3.61
C ILE A 1112 -94.26 -3.93 -4.18
N LYS A 1113 -93.53 -2.82 -4.01
CA LYS A 1113 -93.98 -1.50 -4.46
C LYS A 1113 -94.06 -1.41 -5.99
N PHE A 1114 -93.13 -2.00 -6.72
CA PHE A 1114 -93.05 -1.93 -8.19
C PHE A 1114 -93.72 -3.11 -8.93
N THR A 1115 -94.39 -3.99 -8.19
CA THR A 1115 -95.25 -5.04 -8.75
C THR A 1115 -96.73 -4.66 -8.54
N GLU A 1116 -97.53 -4.67 -9.62
CA GLU A 1116 -98.99 -4.43 -9.56
C GLU A 1116 -99.76 -5.75 -9.39
N GLU A 1117 -99.45 -6.76 -10.21
CA GLU A 1117 -100.01 -8.13 -10.13
C GLU A 1117 -98.87 -9.15 -10.29
N GLY A 1118 -98.94 -10.28 -9.57
CA GLY A 1118 -97.94 -11.35 -9.65
C GLY A 1118 -97.37 -11.75 -8.28
N SER A 1119 -96.06 -12.01 -8.23
CA SER A 1119 -95.41 -12.56 -7.04
C SER A 1119 -94.05 -11.92 -6.74
N VAL A 1120 -93.68 -11.93 -5.46
CA VAL A 1120 -92.33 -11.63 -4.99
C VAL A 1120 -91.77 -12.88 -4.31
N THR A 1121 -90.58 -13.32 -4.71
CA THR A 1121 -89.95 -14.53 -4.16
C THR A 1121 -88.59 -14.23 -3.57
N ILE A 1122 -88.32 -14.73 -2.37
CA ILE A 1122 -87.04 -14.61 -1.67
C ILE A 1122 -86.36 -15.97 -1.63
N TRP A 1123 -85.13 -16.06 -2.15
CA TRP A 1123 -84.28 -17.23 -2.01
C TRP A 1123 -83.07 -16.90 -1.16
N ALA A 1124 -82.74 -17.78 -0.22
CA ALA A 1124 -81.48 -17.74 0.50
C ALA A 1124 -80.81 -19.10 0.44
N TRP A 1125 -79.52 -19.12 0.11
CA TRP A 1125 -78.71 -20.34 0.16
C TRP A 1125 -77.26 -20.03 0.50
N GLU A 1126 -76.57 -21.05 1.02
CA GLU A 1126 -75.13 -21.01 1.21
C GLU A 1126 -74.40 -21.37 -0.09
N GLU A 1127 -73.43 -20.56 -0.51
CA GLU A 1127 -72.58 -20.86 -1.66
C GLU A 1127 -71.14 -20.43 -1.38
N SER A 1128 -70.22 -21.39 -1.28
CA SER A 1128 -68.78 -21.14 -1.08
C SER A 1128 -68.46 -20.24 0.14
N ASP A 1129 -69.03 -20.57 1.32
CA ASP A 1129 -68.82 -19.83 2.57
C ASP A 1129 -69.37 -18.37 2.54
N ARG A 1130 -70.33 -18.13 1.65
CA ARG A 1130 -71.07 -16.87 1.53
C ARG A 1130 -72.57 -17.13 1.53
N LEU A 1131 -73.32 -16.23 2.15
CA LEU A 1131 -74.76 -16.15 2.03
C LEU A 1131 -75.12 -15.52 0.69
N ARG A 1132 -75.83 -16.24 -0.17
CA ARG A 1132 -76.50 -15.69 -1.34
C ARG A 1132 -77.98 -15.48 -1.02
N LEU A 1133 -78.42 -14.25 -1.18
CA LEU A 1133 -79.81 -13.83 -1.02
C LEU A 1133 -80.29 -13.22 -2.33
N THR A 1134 -81.41 -13.69 -2.87
CA THR A 1134 -82.01 -13.13 -4.09
C THR A 1134 -83.47 -12.80 -3.82
N VAL A 1135 -83.88 -11.59 -4.20
CA VAL A 1135 -85.28 -11.16 -4.20
C VAL A 1135 -85.71 -10.94 -5.64
N GLU A 1136 -86.70 -11.68 -6.11
CA GLU A 1136 -87.27 -11.58 -7.45
C GLU A 1136 -88.70 -11.09 -7.40
N ASP A 1137 -89.00 -10.10 -8.23
CA ASP A 1137 -90.34 -9.62 -8.50
C ASP A 1137 -90.74 -9.83 -9.96
N THR A 1138 -92.04 -9.92 -10.22
CA THR A 1138 -92.61 -10.02 -11.58
C THR A 1138 -93.18 -8.68 -12.07
N GLY A 1139 -92.66 -7.56 -11.57
CA GLY A 1139 -93.16 -6.22 -11.79
C GLY A 1139 -92.70 -5.58 -13.10
N VAL A 1140 -92.65 -4.25 -13.12
CA VAL A 1140 -92.39 -3.44 -14.34
C VAL A 1140 -90.98 -3.58 -14.91
N GLY A 1141 -90.03 -4.18 -14.18
CA GLY A 1141 -88.61 -4.25 -14.56
C GLY A 1141 -87.91 -2.89 -14.56
N ILE A 1142 -86.63 -2.84 -14.93
CA ILE A 1142 -85.77 -1.65 -15.01
C ILE A 1142 -85.16 -1.59 -16.42
N PRO A 1143 -85.19 -0.44 -17.12
CA PRO A 1143 -84.57 -0.28 -18.44
C PRO A 1143 -83.04 -0.45 -18.39
N ALA A 1144 -82.48 -1.05 -19.45
CA ALA A 1144 -81.05 -1.37 -19.50
C ALA A 1144 -80.12 -0.15 -19.40
N ASP A 1145 -80.54 1.03 -19.88
CA ASP A 1145 -79.78 2.29 -19.78
C ASP A 1145 -79.78 2.89 -18.37
N LYS A 1146 -80.62 2.37 -17.46
CA LYS A 1146 -80.72 2.84 -16.07
C LYS A 1146 -80.02 1.94 -15.08
N LEU A 1147 -79.71 0.69 -15.43
CA LEU A 1147 -79.10 -0.30 -14.52
C LEU A 1147 -77.80 0.16 -13.84
N ASP A 1148 -76.98 0.98 -14.52
CA ASP A 1148 -75.72 1.47 -13.97
C ASP A 1148 -75.89 2.66 -13.00
N THR A 1149 -76.98 3.42 -13.12
CA THR A 1149 -77.20 4.66 -12.36
C THR A 1149 -78.19 4.51 -11.20
N ILE A 1150 -78.91 3.39 -11.09
CA ILE A 1150 -79.90 3.14 -10.02
C ILE A 1150 -79.31 3.10 -8.59
N PHE A 1151 -77.99 2.93 -8.47
CA PHE A 1151 -77.27 2.97 -7.19
C PHE A 1151 -76.69 4.36 -6.87
N GLU A 1152 -76.74 5.32 -7.78
CA GLU A 1152 -76.31 6.70 -7.53
C GLU A 1152 -77.33 7.44 -6.64
N ALA A 1153 -76.83 8.28 -5.73
CA ALA A 1153 -77.67 9.02 -4.80
C ALA A 1153 -78.63 9.97 -5.55
N PHE A 1154 -79.91 9.97 -5.13
CA PHE A 1154 -80.99 10.82 -5.67
C PHE A 1154 -81.46 10.47 -7.10
N THR A 1155 -81.01 9.35 -7.68
CA THR A 1155 -81.44 8.92 -9.02
C THR A 1155 -82.81 8.25 -8.97
N ARG A 1156 -83.76 8.73 -9.80
CA ARG A 1156 -85.13 8.17 -9.95
C ARG A 1156 -85.48 8.03 -11.44
N ILE A 1157 -86.28 7.02 -11.78
CA ILE A 1157 -86.76 6.78 -13.16
C ILE A 1157 -88.09 7.53 -13.36
N GLU A 1158 -88.10 8.59 -14.19
CA GLU A 1158 -89.21 9.56 -14.31
C GLU A 1158 -90.27 9.26 -15.40
N GLU A 1159 -90.36 8.01 -15.88
CA GLU A 1159 -91.30 7.64 -16.95
C GLU A 1159 -92.75 7.38 -16.45
N ASP A 1160 -93.74 7.61 -17.32
CA ASP A 1160 -95.19 7.51 -17.00
C ASP A 1160 -95.62 6.15 -16.44
N ARG A 1161 -94.92 5.05 -16.74
CA ARG A 1161 -95.18 3.72 -16.17
C ARG A 1161 -94.72 3.56 -14.71
N TYR A 1162 -93.76 4.36 -14.26
CA TYR A 1162 -93.27 4.40 -12.87
C TYR A 1162 -93.95 5.51 -12.04
N ARG A 1163 -94.71 6.42 -12.67
CA ARG A 1163 -95.39 7.56 -12.03
C ARG A 1163 -96.57 7.19 -11.13
N ARG A 1164 -97.18 6.01 -11.26
CA ARG A 1164 -98.35 5.63 -10.44
C ARG A 1164 -98.01 5.27 -8.99
N SER A 1165 -96.73 5.10 -8.65
CA SER A 1165 -96.23 4.76 -7.31
C SER A 1165 -95.35 5.88 -6.72
N THR A 1166 -95.96 7.01 -6.35
CA THR A 1166 -95.30 8.23 -5.85
C THR A 1166 -94.83 8.14 -4.40
N GLU A 1167 -93.76 7.39 -4.09
CA GLU A 1167 -93.04 7.56 -2.81
C GLU A 1167 -91.66 6.89 -2.80
N GLY A 1168 -90.57 7.64 -2.69
CA GLY A 1168 -89.21 7.07 -2.61
C GLY A 1168 -88.12 8.12 -2.81
N THR A 1169 -87.13 8.12 -1.92
CA THR A 1169 -86.10 9.17 -1.78
C THR A 1169 -84.99 9.11 -2.84
N GLY A 1170 -84.83 7.97 -3.51
CA GLY A 1170 -83.68 7.70 -4.38
C GLY A 1170 -82.38 7.43 -3.61
N LEU A 1171 -82.45 7.28 -2.27
CA LEU A 1171 -81.29 7.02 -1.41
C LEU A 1171 -81.24 5.57 -0.91
N GLY A 1172 -82.39 4.88 -0.83
CA GLY A 1172 -82.48 3.55 -0.22
C GLY A 1172 -81.60 2.48 -0.90
N LEU A 1173 -81.50 2.48 -2.24
CA LEU A 1173 -80.63 1.53 -2.95
C LEU A 1173 -79.15 1.90 -2.83
N THR A 1174 -78.80 3.18 -2.83
CA THR A 1174 -77.44 3.68 -2.58
C THR A 1174 -76.96 3.28 -1.19
N LEU A 1175 -77.79 3.51 -0.17
CA LEU A 1175 -77.51 3.12 1.21
C LEU A 1175 -77.41 1.59 1.33
N THR A 1176 -78.31 0.85 0.70
CA THR A 1176 -78.29 -0.62 0.67
C THR A 1176 -76.98 -1.15 0.08
N ARG A 1177 -76.50 -0.57 -1.01
CA ARG A 1177 -75.22 -0.94 -1.61
C ARG A 1177 -74.05 -0.68 -0.66
N ARG A 1178 -74.00 0.50 -0.04
CA ARG A 1178 -72.95 0.82 0.93
C ARG A 1178 -72.96 -0.10 2.15
N LEU A 1179 -74.13 -0.42 2.69
CA LEU A 1179 -74.24 -1.36 3.80
C LEU A 1179 -73.77 -2.77 3.41
N VAL A 1180 -74.11 -3.26 2.22
CA VAL A 1180 -73.64 -4.57 1.73
C VAL A 1180 -72.12 -4.57 1.51
N GLU A 1181 -71.57 -3.49 0.92
CA GLU A 1181 -70.12 -3.32 0.72
C GLU A 1181 -69.36 -3.29 2.06
N MET A 1182 -69.88 -2.56 3.07
CA MET A 1182 -69.31 -2.52 4.42
C MET A 1182 -69.32 -3.88 5.12
N HIS A 1183 -70.26 -4.77 4.79
CA HIS A 1183 -70.29 -6.15 5.29
C HIS A 1183 -69.33 -7.09 4.53
N GLY A 1184 -68.53 -6.59 3.59
CA GLY A 1184 -67.67 -7.42 2.74
C GLY A 1184 -68.41 -8.14 1.61
N GLY A 1185 -69.65 -7.73 1.36
CA GLY A 1185 -70.54 -8.30 0.38
C GLY A 1185 -70.58 -7.54 -0.95
N ARG A 1186 -71.40 -8.03 -1.87
CA ARG A 1186 -71.70 -7.36 -3.14
C ARG A 1186 -73.19 -7.44 -3.45
N ILE A 1187 -73.71 -6.42 -4.13
CA ILE A 1187 -75.09 -6.35 -4.62
C ILE A 1187 -75.09 -6.06 -6.12
N TRP A 1188 -75.98 -6.72 -6.86
CA TRP A 1188 -76.20 -6.44 -8.29
C TRP A 1188 -77.66 -6.73 -8.67
N ILE A 1189 -78.08 -6.22 -9.83
CA ILE A 1189 -79.47 -6.32 -10.29
C ILE A 1189 -79.51 -6.88 -11.71
N GLU A 1190 -80.38 -7.85 -11.92
CA GLU A 1190 -80.77 -8.34 -13.24
C GLU A 1190 -82.23 -7.97 -13.47
N SER A 1191 -82.52 -7.21 -14.53
CA SER A 1191 -83.87 -6.77 -14.81
C SER A 1191 -84.13 -6.70 -16.30
N GLU A 1192 -85.35 -7.03 -16.71
CA GLU A 1192 -85.83 -6.84 -18.07
C GLU A 1192 -87.15 -6.08 -18.02
N GLU A 1193 -87.25 -4.99 -18.78
CA GLU A 1193 -88.44 -4.14 -18.79
C GLU A 1193 -89.70 -4.96 -19.11
N GLY A 1194 -90.69 -4.90 -18.22
CA GLY A 1194 -91.96 -5.63 -18.31
C GLY A 1194 -91.94 -7.09 -17.88
N LYS A 1195 -90.80 -7.64 -17.42
CA LYS A 1195 -90.70 -9.02 -16.90
C LYS A 1195 -90.35 -9.12 -15.41
N GLY A 1196 -89.97 -8.01 -14.78
CA GLY A 1196 -89.63 -7.94 -13.37
C GLY A 1196 -88.14 -7.79 -13.10
N THR A 1197 -87.77 -7.77 -11.82
CA THR A 1197 -86.40 -7.51 -11.36
C THR A 1197 -85.92 -8.57 -10.38
N ARG A 1198 -84.66 -8.97 -10.50
CA ARG A 1198 -83.95 -9.81 -9.54
C ARG A 1198 -82.81 -9.02 -8.91
N VAL A 1199 -82.88 -8.86 -7.60
CA VAL A 1199 -81.82 -8.22 -6.81
C VAL A 1199 -81.05 -9.31 -6.09
N HIS A 1200 -79.76 -9.39 -6.37
CA HIS A 1200 -78.87 -10.38 -5.79
C HIS A 1200 -77.93 -9.73 -4.79
N ILE A 1201 -77.82 -10.34 -3.62
CA ILE A 1201 -76.88 -9.98 -2.56
C ILE A 1201 -76.02 -11.19 -2.25
N GLU A 1202 -74.72 -10.95 -2.07
CA GLU A 1202 -73.78 -11.93 -1.54
C GLU A 1202 -73.07 -11.32 -0.33
N MET A 1203 -73.09 -12.00 0.81
CA MET A 1203 -72.44 -11.57 2.06
C MET A 1203 -71.60 -12.72 2.65
N PRO A 1204 -70.47 -12.44 3.32
CA PRO A 1204 -69.67 -13.48 3.98
C PRO A 1204 -70.40 -14.05 5.21
N LEU A 1205 -70.27 -15.36 5.47
CA LEU A 1205 -70.95 -16.03 6.60
C LEU A 1205 -70.25 -15.79 7.94
N GLN A 1206 -68.94 -15.64 7.88
CA GLN A 1206 -68.09 -15.14 8.95
C GLN A 1206 -67.80 -13.69 8.58
N GLY A 1207 -68.28 -12.72 9.37
CA GLY A 1207 -67.98 -11.31 9.15
C GLY A 1207 -66.49 -11.11 8.85
N GLN A 1208 -66.16 -10.22 7.91
CA GLN A 1208 -64.78 -10.11 7.44
C GLN A 1208 -63.83 -9.66 8.54
N GLU A 1209 -62.96 -10.58 8.96
CA GLU A 1209 -61.60 -10.29 9.43
C GLU A 1209 -60.59 -10.37 8.25
N GLN A 1210 -61.06 -10.42 7.00
CA GLN A 1210 -60.21 -10.49 5.81
C GLN A 1210 -60.89 -9.85 4.58
N VAL A 1211 -60.41 -8.68 4.15
CA VAL A 1211 -60.06 -8.27 2.76
C VAL A 1211 -59.81 -6.76 2.77
N ASP A 1212 -58.54 -6.36 2.82
CA ASP A 1212 -58.09 -5.03 2.41
C ASP A 1212 -56.94 -5.11 1.38
N GLU A 1213 -56.85 -6.23 0.63
CA GLU A 1213 -55.80 -6.43 -0.38
C GLU A 1213 -56.25 -6.22 -1.84
N ARG A 1214 -57.55 -6.02 -2.13
CA ARG A 1214 -58.02 -5.91 -3.54
C ARG A 1214 -58.51 -4.54 -3.99
N THR A 1215 -58.64 -3.55 -3.11
CA THR A 1215 -59.11 -2.22 -3.49
C THR A 1215 -57.97 -1.22 -3.72
N GLN A 1216 -56.74 -1.50 -3.27
CA GLN A 1216 -55.58 -0.63 -3.53
C GLN A 1216 -54.92 -0.81 -4.91
N ILE A 1217 -55.30 -1.82 -5.71
CA ILE A 1217 -54.63 -2.09 -7.00
C ILE A 1217 -55.20 -1.24 -8.16
N LEU A 1218 -56.41 -0.68 -8.06
CA LEU A 1218 -57.02 0.08 -9.18
C LEU A 1218 -56.84 1.61 -9.13
N ASN A 1219 -56.23 2.17 -8.08
CA ASN A 1219 -55.94 3.61 -8.00
C ASN A 1219 -54.47 3.99 -8.29
N LYS A 1220 -53.63 3.05 -8.76
CA LYS A 1220 -52.23 3.33 -9.15
C LYS A 1220 -51.91 3.23 -10.65
N GLU A 1221 -52.85 2.86 -11.53
CA GLU A 1221 -52.59 2.80 -12.99
C GLU A 1221 -53.07 4.04 -13.77
N GLY A 1222 -53.40 5.13 -13.09
CA GLY A 1222 -53.94 6.34 -13.72
C GLY A 1222 -53.12 7.61 -13.54
N ARG A 1223 -51.78 7.58 -13.53
CA ARG A 1223 -50.94 8.80 -13.66
C ARG A 1223 -49.44 8.50 -13.82
N HIS A 1224 -49.01 7.97 -14.95
CA HIS A 1224 -47.64 8.19 -15.45
C HIS A 1224 -47.61 7.99 -16.97
N ASP A 1225 -48.14 8.98 -17.69
CA ASP A 1225 -47.53 9.40 -18.96
C ASP A 1225 -47.96 10.84 -19.30
N ALA A 1226 -47.12 11.80 -18.94
CA ALA A 1226 -47.01 13.13 -19.53
C ALA A 1226 -45.71 13.80 -19.03
N SER A 1227 -44.68 13.70 -19.87
CA SER A 1227 -43.64 14.72 -20.19
C SER A 1227 -42.87 15.36 -19.03
N GLN A 1228 -41.55 15.17 -18.91
CA GLN A 1228 -40.55 15.89 -19.72
C GLN A 1228 -40.87 17.40 -19.86
N GLU A 1229 -40.54 18.18 -18.82
CA GLU A 1229 -39.70 19.38 -18.85
C GLU A 1229 -39.29 19.78 -17.43
#